data_AF-A0A1A8IU86-F1
#
_entry.id   AF-A0A1A8IU86-F1
#
_cell.length_a   1.000
_cell.length_b   1.000
_cell.length_c   1.000
_cell.angle_alpha   90.00
_cell.angle_beta   90.00
_cell.angle_gamma   90.00
#
_symmetry.space_group_name_H-M   'P 1'
#
loop_
_entity.id
_entity.type
_entity.pdbx_description
1 polymer ?
#
loop_
_entity_poly.entity_id
_entity_poly.type
_entity_poly.pdbx_seq_one_letter_code
_entity_poly.pdbx_strand_id
1 'polypeptide(L)'
;LRCNGVLEGIRICRQGFPNRIVFQEFRQRYEILTPNAIPKGFMDGKQACERMIQALELDGNLFRIGQSKIFFRAGVLAHLEEERDLKITDIIIYFQAVCRGYLARKAFAKKQQQLSALKVLQRNCAAYLKLRHWQWWRLFTKVKPLLQVTRQEEEMQAKDEELVKVKEKQMKVEGELVEMERKHQQLMEEKNILAEQLQAETELFAEAEEMRARLASKKQELEEILHDLESRLEEEEERGQSMQSEKKKMQAHIQDLEEQLDEEEAARQKLQLEKVTAEAKMKKFEEDILLLEDQNSKFLKEKKLLEDRISEMTLVLAEEEEKAKNLGKVKNKQEMMMVDLEERLKKEEKTRQELEKAKRKLDGETTDFQDQIAELQSQTEELRVQLSKKDEEQQMMQTRGEEESIQKNNALKQVRELQAQLSELQEDLESEKQARNKAEKLKRDLSEELEALKTELEDTLDTTAAQQELRTKREQEVAELKKAIEEETKNHESQIQEMRQRHSTVLEELSEQLEQAKRFKANLEKTKQSQESANKELASEVKSLQQAKTESEHKRKKLEAQLQEFMARVTEGEKAKGELAERTHKLQTELDNVSALVEEAEKKGVKLAKEVDNLNSRLQDSEELLQEETRQKLNLGALIRQLETDKSTLLEQQEEEEEARRSLEKQLQTLQAQLFESKKRLDEDVGVIESLEEAKRKLQKEIELTNQHLEEKTMALDKMEKTKNRLQQELDDQMVDLDHQRQIVSNLEKKQKKFDQMLAEEKSISARYAEERDRAEAEAREKETKALSMTRALDEALEAKEELERVNKQLRAEMEDLMSSKDDVGKNVHELEKSKRTLEQQLEEMKTQLEELEDELQATEDAKLRLEVNMQAMKAQFDRDLQARDEQGEEKKRALVKQVREMEAELEDERKQRTLAVAAKKKLEMDLNELEGQIEAANKGRDEAIKQLRKLQAQMKDYQRELEEARAARDEIFTQSKENEKKFKNLEAEILQLQEDHAASERARRHAEQERDELADEISNSAAGKSSLLEEKRRLEARIAQLEEELEEEQGNTELLNDRFKKTSLQVDGLNAELAAERSSAQKSENARQHMERQNK
;
A
#
# COMPACT_ATOMS: atom_id res chain seq x y z
N LEU A 1 -5.43 -37.43 -22.06
CA LEU A 1 -4.05 -37.69 -22.54
C LEU A 1 -3.75 -37.04 -23.89
N ARG A 2 -4.39 -37.43 -25.00
CA ARG A 2 -4.11 -36.84 -26.34
C ARG A 2 -4.31 -35.32 -26.40
N CYS A 3 -5.44 -34.80 -25.91
CA CYS A 3 -5.75 -33.36 -25.93
C CYS A 3 -4.77 -32.50 -25.10
N ASN A 4 -4.10 -33.10 -24.11
CA ASN A 4 -3.11 -32.43 -23.25
C ASN A 4 -1.68 -32.56 -23.80
N GLY A 5 -1.50 -33.06 -25.03
CA GLY A 5 -0.19 -33.22 -25.66
C GLY A 5 0.74 -34.20 -24.94
N VAL A 6 0.26 -35.09 -24.05
CA VAL A 6 1.13 -35.87 -23.15
C VAL A 6 2.12 -36.77 -23.90
N LEU A 7 1.71 -37.35 -25.03
CA LEU A 7 2.62 -38.14 -25.88
C LEU A 7 3.72 -37.27 -26.52
N GLU A 8 3.41 -36.02 -26.84
CA GLU A 8 4.38 -35.03 -27.34
C GLU A 8 5.34 -34.60 -26.23
N GLY A 9 4.82 -34.35 -25.03
CA GLY A 9 5.64 -34.07 -23.85
C GLY A 9 6.61 -35.21 -23.52
N ILE A 10 6.15 -36.47 -23.58
CA ILE A 10 7.01 -37.65 -23.43
C ILE A 10 8.04 -37.74 -24.56
N ARG A 11 7.66 -37.45 -25.81
CA ARG A 11 8.58 -37.44 -26.97
C ARG A 11 9.66 -36.37 -26.78
N ILE A 12 9.30 -35.15 -26.39
CA ILE A 12 10.22 -34.05 -26.10
C ILE A 12 11.16 -34.38 -24.93
N CYS A 13 10.65 -34.97 -23.84
CA CYS A 13 11.50 -35.40 -22.71
C CYS A 13 12.47 -36.53 -23.08
N ARG A 14 12.13 -37.38 -24.06
CA ARG A 14 12.96 -38.50 -24.53
C ARG A 14 13.99 -38.09 -25.60
N GLN A 15 13.62 -37.20 -26.52
CA GLN A 15 14.49 -36.71 -27.58
C GLN A 15 15.36 -35.51 -27.13
N GLY A 16 14.84 -34.70 -26.22
CA GLY A 16 15.51 -33.52 -25.65
C GLY A 16 16.31 -33.79 -24.38
N PHE A 17 16.69 -32.70 -23.72
CA PHE A 17 17.58 -32.69 -22.55
C PHE A 17 16.86 -31.96 -21.39
N PRO A 18 16.01 -32.66 -20.60
CA PRO A 18 15.15 -32.02 -19.61
C PRO A 18 15.92 -31.47 -18.40
N ASN A 19 17.10 -32.01 -18.10
CA ASN A 19 17.93 -31.58 -17.00
C ASN A 19 18.87 -30.46 -17.44
N ARG A 20 19.04 -29.41 -16.62
CA ARG A 20 19.94 -28.28 -16.90
C ARG A 20 20.65 -27.81 -15.63
N ILE A 21 21.97 -27.60 -15.71
CA ILE A 21 22.83 -27.22 -14.58
C ILE A 21 23.82 -26.13 -15.00
N VAL A 22 24.12 -25.17 -14.12
CA VAL A 22 25.09 -24.09 -14.38
C VAL A 22 26.52 -24.66 -14.30
N PHE A 23 27.44 -24.14 -15.12
CA PHE A 23 28.83 -24.63 -15.14
C PHE A 23 29.51 -24.64 -13.77
N GLN A 24 29.37 -23.57 -12.99
CA GLN A 24 29.93 -23.48 -11.64
C GLN A 24 29.36 -24.55 -10.70
N GLU A 25 28.06 -24.81 -10.79
CA GLU A 25 27.37 -25.81 -9.96
C GLU A 25 27.78 -27.24 -10.35
N PHE A 26 27.82 -27.55 -11.66
CA PHE A 26 28.29 -28.84 -12.16
C PHE A 26 29.74 -29.11 -11.73
N ARG A 27 30.62 -28.11 -11.88
CA ARG A 27 32.01 -28.20 -11.42
C ARG A 27 32.07 -28.46 -9.92
N GLN A 28 31.50 -27.57 -9.09
CA GLN A 28 31.57 -27.68 -7.63
C GLN A 28 30.99 -29.01 -7.11
N ARG A 29 30.00 -29.57 -7.79
CA ARG A 29 29.34 -30.82 -7.39
C ARG A 29 30.12 -32.06 -7.79
N TYR A 30 30.65 -32.12 -9.02
CA TYR A 30 31.23 -33.34 -9.60
C TYR A 30 32.76 -33.32 -9.81
N GLU A 31 33.49 -32.23 -9.50
CA GLU A 31 34.97 -32.17 -9.66
C GLU A 31 35.71 -33.25 -8.83
N ILE A 32 35.06 -33.78 -7.78
CA ILE A 32 35.54 -34.95 -7.00
C ILE A 32 35.62 -36.25 -7.83
N LEU A 33 34.80 -36.40 -8.87
CA LEU A 33 34.82 -37.54 -9.78
C LEU A 33 35.97 -37.46 -10.79
N THR A 34 36.51 -36.26 -11.03
CA THR A 34 37.51 -35.98 -12.06
C THR A 34 38.79 -35.40 -11.46
N PRO A 35 39.47 -36.11 -10.55
CA PRO A 35 40.70 -35.61 -9.94
C PRO A 35 41.76 -35.32 -11.01
N ASN A 36 42.38 -34.15 -10.91
CA ASN A 36 43.40 -33.62 -11.84
C ASN A 36 42.93 -33.27 -13.27
N ALA A 37 41.64 -33.41 -13.63
CA ALA A 37 41.14 -33.02 -14.94
C ALA A 37 41.19 -31.49 -15.19
N ILE A 38 41.06 -30.71 -14.12
CA ILE A 38 41.18 -29.24 -14.15
C ILE A 38 42.55 -28.85 -13.55
N PRO A 39 43.40 -28.11 -14.28
CA PRO A 39 44.64 -27.55 -13.76
C PRO A 39 44.41 -26.61 -12.58
N LYS A 40 45.36 -26.56 -11.64
CA LYS A 40 45.32 -25.62 -10.50
C LYS A 40 45.43 -24.17 -11.01
N GLY A 41 44.34 -23.42 -10.91
CA GLY A 41 44.28 -22.02 -11.34
C GLY A 41 42.84 -21.59 -11.66
N PHE A 42 42.67 -20.34 -12.12
CA PHE A 42 41.41 -19.90 -12.71
C PHE A 42 41.26 -20.48 -14.12
N MET A 43 40.08 -21.01 -14.43
CA MET A 43 39.70 -21.51 -15.75
C MET A 43 38.25 -21.14 -15.98
N ASP A 44 37.91 -20.79 -17.23
CA ASP A 44 36.53 -20.51 -17.61
C ASP A 44 35.60 -21.69 -17.26
N GLY A 45 34.40 -21.39 -16.79
CA GLY A 45 33.46 -22.40 -16.29
C GLY A 45 33.04 -23.39 -17.37
N LYS A 46 32.84 -22.93 -18.61
CA LYS A 46 32.46 -23.80 -19.73
C LYS A 46 33.61 -24.73 -20.09
N GLN A 47 34.82 -24.17 -20.26
CA GLN A 47 36.02 -24.96 -20.58
C GLN A 47 36.39 -25.97 -19.49
N ALA A 48 36.22 -25.61 -18.21
CA ALA A 48 36.40 -26.52 -17.09
C ALA A 48 35.40 -27.69 -17.14
N CYS A 49 34.13 -27.41 -17.42
CA CYS A 49 33.10 -28.45 -17.56
C CYS A 49 33.34 -29.33 -18.79
N GLU A 50 33.79 -28.78 -19.92
CA GLU A 50 34.17 -29.55 -21.12
C GLU A 50 35.28 -30.57 -20.79
N ARG A 51 36.31 -30.17 -20.04
CA ARG A 51 37.38 -31.08 -19.58
C ARG A 51 36.88 -32.12 -18.58
N MET A 52 36.01 -31.74 -17.65
CA MET A 52 35.41 -32.70 -16.72
C MET A 52 34.57 -33.75 -17.46
N ILE A 53 33.74 -33.32 -18.42
CA ILE A 53 32.92 -34.23 -19.23
C ILE A 53 33.78 -35.20 -20.05
N GLN A 54 34.92 -34.72 -20.59
CA GLN A 54 35.91 -35.58 -21.26
C GLN A 54 36.53 -36.59 -20.28
N ALA A 55 36.89 -36.18 -19.07
CA ALA A 55 37.45 -37.05 -18.04
C ALA A 55 36.44 -38.03 -17.42
N LEU A 56 35.14 -37.74 -17.52
CA LEU A 56 34.03 -38.64 -17.19
C LEU A 56 33.65 -39.58 -18.35
N GLU A 57 34.30 -39.45 -19.51
CA GLU A 57 34.08 -40.25 -20.73
C GLU A 57 32.60 -40.32 -21.19
N LEU A 58 31.80 -39.28 -20.89
CA LEU A 58 30.37 -39.27 -21.20
C LEU A 58 30.12 -39.23 -22.71
N ASP A 59 29.22 -40.09 -23.20
CA ASP A 59 28.80 -40.11 -24.62
C ASP A 59 28.18 -38.76 -25.04
N GLY A 60 28.66 -38.22 -26.16
CA GLY A 60 28.21 -36.96 -26.74
C GLY A 60 26.72 -36.86 -27.07
N ASN A 61 25.94 -37.94 -27.00
CA ASN A 61 24.48 -37.95 -27.14
C ASN A 61 23.73 -37.73 -25.82
N LEU A 62 24.38 -37.91 -24.68
CA LEU A 62 23.78 -37.82 -23.33
C LEU A 62 23.71 -36.39 -22.78
N PHE A 63 24.52 -35.47 -23.33
CA PHE A 63 24.57 -34.07 -22.91
C PHE A 63 24.62 -33.08 -24.09
N ARG A 64 24.34 -31.80 -23.83
CA ARG A 64 24.60 -30.66 -24.73
C ARG A 64 25.16 -29.50 -23.92
N ILE A 65 26.23 -28.87 -24.40
CA ILE A 65 26.87 -27.74 -23.73
C ILE A 65 26.32 -26.43 -24.34
N GLY A 66 25.66 -25.61 -23.52
CA GLY A 66 25.14 -24.31 -23.90
C GLY A 66 26.16 -23.17 -23.70
N GLN A 67 25.67 -21.94 -23.55
CA GLN A 67 26.53 -20.77 -23.29
C GLN A 67 26.76 -20.48 -21.80
N SER A 68 25.86 -20.94 -20.91
CA SER A 68 25.98 -20.75 -19.45
C SER A 68 25.61 -22.00 -18.63
N LYS A 69 25.15 -23.06 -19.29
CA LYS A 69 24.60 -24.27 -18.68
C LYS A 69 24.92 -25.50 -19.53
N ILE A 70 25.00 -26.65 -18.86
CA ILE A 70 25.02 -27.97 -19.48
C ILE A 70 23.60 -28.53 -19.40
N PHE A 71 23.16 -29.16 -20.47
CA PHE A 71 21.88 -29.87 -20.55
C PHE A 71 22.14 -31.37 -20.61
N PHE A 72 21.39 -32.16 -19.84
CA PHE A 72 21.55 -33.61 -19.74
C PHE A 72 20.24 -34.32 -20.06
N ARG A 73 20.33 -35.54 -20.61
CA ARG A 73 19.20 -36.46 -20.70
C ARG A 73 18.72 -36.88 -19.30
N ALA A 74 17.52 -37.45 -19.23
CA ALA A 74 17.03 -38.10 -18.02
C ALA A 74 17.97 -39.23 -17.58
N GLY A 75 18.08 -39.47 -16.27
CA GLY A 75 18.95 -40.51 -15.68
C GLY A 75 20.43 -40.11 -15.51
N VAL A 76 21.01 -39.33 -16.43
CA VAL A 76 22.47 -39.04 -16.43
C VAL A 76 22.95 -38.37 -15.14
N LEU A 77 22.22 -37.37 -14.64
CA LEU A 77 22.57 -36.72 -13.36
C LEU A 77 22.37 -37.64 -12.15
N ALA A 78 21.44 -38.59 -12.19
CA ALA A 78 21.25 -39.54 -11.09
C ALA A 78 22.45 -40.48 -10.97
N HIS A 79 22.93 -41.01 -12.09
CA HIS A 79 24.14 -41.83 -12.13
C HIS A 79 25.40 -41.06 -11.66
N LEU A 80 25.54 -39.78 -12.04
CA LEU A 80 26.64 -38.94 -11.55
C LEU A 80 26.54 -38.63 -10.05
N GLU A 81 25.34 -38.57 -9.46
CA GLU A 81 25.16 -38.46 -8.01
C GLU A 81 25.50 -39.79 -7.30
N GLU A 82 25.10 -40.94 -7.84
CA GLU A 82 25.44 -42.27 -7.29
C GLU A 82 26.96 -42.50 -7.24
N GLU A 83 27.68 -42.27 -8.35
CA GLU A 83 29.15 -42.34 -8.39
C GLU A 83 29.80 -41.35 -7.40
N ARG A 84 29.24 -40.14 -7.27
CA ARG A 84 29.73 -39.12 -6.35
C ARG A 84 29.54 -39.54 -4.90
N ASP A 85 28.38 -40.08 -4.54
CA ASP A 85 28.09 -40.52 -3.17
C ASP A 85 28.92 -41.75 -2.79
N LEU A 86 29.20 -42.66 -3.72
CA LEU A 86 30.17 -43.73 -3.52
C LEU A 86 31.58 -43.17 -3.19
N LYS A 87 32.07 -42.16 -3.93
CA LYS A 87 33.36 -41.51 -3.62
C LYS A 87 33.37 -40.71 -2.32
N ILE A 88 32.25 -40.13 -1.93
CA ILE A 88 32.12 -39.36 -0.69
C ILE A 88 31.97 -40.28 0.54
N THR A 89 31.48 -41.51 0.36
CA THR A 89 31.21 -42.45 1.46
C THR A 89 32.43 -42.72 2.34
N ASP A 90 33.62 -42.95 1.76
CA ASP A 90 34.85 -43.16 2.53
C ASP A 90 35.23 -41.93 3.38
N ILE A 91 35.09 -40.73 2.80
CA ILE A 91 35.34 -39.46 3.49
C ILE A 91 34.34 -39.25 4.63
N ILE A 92 33.06 -39.59 4.41
CA ILE A 92 32.01 -39.54 5.45
C ILE A 92 32.33 -40.52 6.57
N ILE A 93 32.68 -41.77 6.27
CA ILE A 93 32.98 -42.78 7.29
C ILE A 93 34.20 -42.34 8.13
N TYR A 94 35.26 -41.84 7.48
CA TYR A 94 36.43 -41.31 8.16
C TYR A 94 36.10 -40.10 9.04
N PHE A 95 35.39 -39.10 8.50
CA PHE A 95 34.95 -37.93 9.26
C PHE A 95 34.07 -38.31 10.45
N GLN A 96 33.10 -39.21 10.26
CA GLN A 96 32.26 -39.72 11.33
C GLN A 96 33.09 -40.45 12.40
N ALA A 97 34.08 -41.26 12.03
CA ALA A 97 34.97 -41.94 12.97
C ALA A 97 35.79 -40.93 13.80
N VAL A 98 36.35 -39.89 13.16
CA VAL A 98 37.06 -38.80 13.84
C VAL A 98 36.13 -38.03 14.79
N CYS A 99 34.92 -37.68 14.35
CA CYS A 99 33.92 -36.98 15.18
C CYS A 99 33.44 -37.84 16.36
N ARG A 100 33.12 -39.12 16.15
CA ARG A 100 32.78 -40.07 17.22
C ARG A 100 33.93 -40.18 18.22
N GLY A 101 35.17 -40.31 17.74
CA GLY A 101 36.36 -40.35 18.60
C GLY A 101 36.59 -39.06 19.40
N TYR A 102 36.40 -37.89 18.78
CA TYR A 102 36.49 -36.59 19.46
C TYR A 102 35.41 -36.45 20.56
N LEU A 103 34.15 -36.75 20.23
CA LEU A 103 33.04 -36.70 21.18
C LEU A 103 33.23 -37.71 22.32
N ALA A 104 33.68 -38.93 22.02
CA ALA A 104 33.98 -39.95 23.03
C ALA A 104 35.08 -39.49 23.99
N ARG A 105 36.18 -38.93 23.49
CA ARG A 105 37.26 -38.38 24.34
C ARG A 105 36.79 -37.20 25.20
N LYS A 106 35.99 -36.28 24.64
CA LYS A 106 35.40 -35.14 25.38
C LYS A 106 34.43 -35.61 26.47
N ALA A 107 33.58 -36.60 26.17
CA ALA A 107 32.67 -37.21 27.13
C ALA A 107 33.42 -38.01 28.21
N PHE A 108 34.48 -38.72 27.85
CA PHE A 108 35.35 -39.45 28.78
C PHE A 108 36.04 -38.50 29.75
N ALA A 109 36.65 -37.42 29.28
CA ALA A 109 37.27 -36.40 30.14
C ALA A 109 36.26 -35.79 31.13
N LYS A 110 35.05 -35.47 30.68
CA LYS A 110 33.96 -35.02 31.56
C LYS A 110 33.57 -36.09 32.60
N LYS A 111 33.45 -37.35 32.20
CA LYS A 111 33.19 -38.48 33.14
C LYS A 111 34.33 -38.69 34.13
N GLN A 112 35.58 -38.50 33.73
CA GLN A 112 36.75 -38.60 34.60
C GLN A 112 36.77 -37.48 35.65
N GLN A 113 36.48 -36.24 35.24
CA GLN A 113 36.29 -35.11 36.16
C GLN A 113 35.14 -35.37 37.15
N GLN A 114 34.00 -35.86 36.65
CA GLN A 114 32.86 -36.26 37.48
C GLN A 114 33.21 -37.40 38.45
N LEU A 115 34.01 -38.39 38.04
CA LEU A 115 34.46 -39.48 38.91
C LEU A 115 35.40 -38.99 40.00
N SER A 116 36.30 -38.05 39.69
CA SER A 116 37.16 -37.41 40.71
C SER A 116 36.33 -36.61 41.73
N ALA A 117 35.36 -35.82 41.28
CA ALA A 117 34.42 -35.13 42.16
C ALA A 117 33.57 -36.13 43.00
N LEU A 118 33.09 -37.21 42.38
CA LEU A 118 32.33 -38.27 43.05
C LEU A 118 33.17 -38.96 44.13
N LYS A 119 34.46 -39.24 43.89
CA LYS A 119 35.36 -39.79 44.92
C LYS A 119 35.51 -38.86 46.12
N VAL A 120 35.61 -37.54 45.90
CA VAL A 120 35.64 -36.53 46.98
C VAL A 120 34.32 -36.52 47.76
N LEU A 121 33.18 -36.52 47.05
CA LEU A 121 31.85 -36.60 47.68
C LEU A 121 31.67 -37.91 48.48
N GLN A 122 32.02 -39.07 47.90
CA GLN A 122 31.98 -40.37 48.57
C GLN A 122 32.84 -40.38 49.84
N ARG A 123 34.08 -39.84 49.80
CA ARG A 123 34.94 -39.71 50.98
C ARG A 123 34.29 -38.86 52.07
N ASN A 124 33.71 -37.72 51.70
CA ASN A 124 33.01 -36.83 52.63
C ASN A 124 31.75 -37.49 53.22
N CYS A 125 30.92 -38.15 52.41
CA CYS A 125 29.76 -38.89 52.88
C CYS A 125 30.15 -40.06 53.80
N ALA A 126 31.21 -40.81 53.48
CA ALA A 126 31.71 -41.88 54.32
C ALA A 126 32.25 -41.36 55.68
N ALA A 127 32.97 -40.23 55.67
CA ALA A 127 33.40 -39.55 56.90
C ALA A 127 32.19 -39.08 57.73
N TYR A 128 31.19 -38.47 57.10
CA TYR A 128 29.95 -38.08 57.77
C TYR A 128 29.18 -39.28 58.35
N LEU A 129 29.10 -40.41 57.63
CA LEU A 129 28.46 -41.63 58.13
C LEU A 129 29.15 -42.20 59.37
N LYS A 130 30.49 -42.08 59.46
CA LYS A 130 31.26 -42.42 60.67
C LYS A 130 31.01 -41.42 61.81
N LEU A 131 30.99 -40.12 61.52
CA LEU A 131 30.92 -39.05 62.53
C LEU A 131 29.50 -38.77 63.07
N ARG A 132 28.44 -38.92 62.26
CA ARG A 132 27.06 -38.49 62.63
C ARG A 132 26.50 -39.15 63.90
N HIS A 133 26.96 -40.36 64.22
CA HIS A 133 26.53 -41.12 65.40
C HIS A 133 27.52 -41.01 66.58
N TRP A 134 28.66 -40.37 66.38
CA TRP A 134 29.65 -40.14 67.43
C TRP A 134 29.14 -39.08 68.42
N GLN A 135 29.17 -39.38 69.71
CA GLN A 135 28.53 -38.52 70.71
C GLN A 135 29.21 -37.14 70.81
N TRP A 136 30.52 -37.07 70.63
CA TRP A 136 31.27 -35.81 70.56
C TRP A 136 30.81 -34.91 69.39
N TRP A 137 30.48 -35.49 68.24
CA TRP A 137 29.93 -34.73 67.10
C TRP A 137 28.56 -34.12 67.44
N ARG A 138 27.70 -34.84 68.16
CA ARG A 138 26.40 -34.32 68.61
C ARG A 138 26.52 -33.19 69.64
N LEU A 139 27.53 -33.23 70.51
CA LEU A 139 27.84 -32.14 71.43
C LEU A 139 28.40 -30.93 70.66
N PHE A 140 29.42 -31.16 69.83
CA PHE A 140 30.07 -30.12 69.02
C PHE A 140 29.08 -29.37 68.11
N THR A 141 28.20 -30.08 67.42
CA THR A 141 27.18 -29.46 66.54
C THR A 141 26.11 -28.66 67.28
N LYS A 142 25.90 -28.88 68.59
CA LYS A 142 25.04 -28.02 69.43
C LYS A 142 25.77 -26.76 69.94
N VAL A 143 27.08 -26.85 70.19
CA VAL A 143 27.88 -25.73 70.71
C VAL A 143 28.38 -24.81 69.58
N LYS A 144 28.76 -25.35 68.42
CA LYS A 144 29.30 -24.57 67.28
C LYS A 144 28.38 -23.39 66.86
N PRO A 145 27.04 -23.53 66.79
CA PRO A 145 26.15 -22.42 66.45
C PRO A 145 26.06 -21.31 67.51
N LEU A 146 26.67 -21.46 68.69
CA LEU A 146 26.77 -20.40 69.70
C LEU A 146 28.05 -19.56 69.53
N LEU A 147 29.06 -20.09 68.85
CA LEU A 147 30.33 -19.43 68.55
C LEU A 147 30.29 -18.85 67.14
N GLN A 148 29.53 -17.77 66.96
CA GLN A 148 29.26 -17.19 65.65
C GLN A 148 30.16 -16.00 65.27
N VAL A 149 31.05 -15.51 66.13
CA VAL A 149 31.75 -14.22 65.90
C VAL A 149 32.45 -14.16 64.53
N THR A 150 33.27 -15.15 64.18
CA THR A 150 33.93 -15.20 62.85
C THR A 150 32.93 -15.44 61.71
N ARG A 151 31.83 -16.15 61.97
CA ARG A 151 30.76 -16.37 60.99
C ARG A 151 29.95 -15.09 60.74
N GLN A 152 29.76 -14.25 61.76
CA GLN A 152 29.10 -12.95 61.63
C GLN A 152 29.98 -11.98 60.85
N GLU A 153 31.31 -12.07 61.00
CA GLU A 153 32.28 -11.32 60.20
C GLU A 153 32.32 -11.81 58.73
N GLU A 154 32.36 -13.13 58.49
CA GLU A 154 32.21 -13.73 57.15
C GLU A 154 30.85 -13.36 56.50
N GLU A 155 29.74 -13.43 57.25
CA GLU A 155 28.41 -13.04 56.77
C GLU A 155 28.31 -11.53 56.54
N MET A 156 29.00 -10.70 57.33
CA MET A 156 29.08 -9.25 57.12
C MET A 156 29.85 -8.93 55.84
N GLN A 157 31.03 -9.51 55.63
CA GLN A 157 31.81 -9.34 54.39
C GLN A 157 31.04 -9.84 53.15
N ALA A 158 30.38 -11.00 53.25
CA ALA A 158 29.53 -11.52 52.18
C ALA A 158 28.31 -10.62 51.91
N LYS A 159 27.75 -9.99 52.95
CA LYS A 159 26.67 -9.00 52.83
C LYS A 159 27.14 -7.68 52.24
N ASP A 160 28.35 -7.23 52.55
CA ASP A 160 28.94 -6.04 51.93
C ASP A 160 29.23 -6.28 50.44
N GLU A 161 29.79 -7.45 50.07
CA GLU A 161 29.91 -7.84 48.66
C GLU A 161 28.55 -7.93 47.94
N GLU A 162 27.53 -8.50 48.60
CA GLU A 162 26.17 -8.57 48.06
C GLU A 162 25.58 -7.16 47.89
N LEU A 163 25.78 -6.27 48.86
CA LEU A 163 25.35 -4.87 48.81
C LEU A 163 26.06 -4.10 47.70
N VAL A 164 27.36 -4.31 47.49
CA VAL A 164 28.09 -3.72 46.34
C VAL A 164 27.52 -4.23 45.03
N LYS A 165 27.36 -5.55 44.85
CA LYS A 165 26.78 -6.15 43.63
C LYS A 165 25.33 -5.73 43.39
N VAL A 166 24.55 -5.46 44.45
CA VAL A 166 23.19 -4.92 44.37
C VAL A 166 23.21 -3.43 44.00
N LYS A 167 24.09 -2.63 44.61
CA LYS A 167 24.27 -1.20 44.27
C LYS A 167 24.72 -1.01 42.82
N GLU A 168 25.69 -1.78 42.33
CA GLU A 168 26.13 -1.73 40.92
C GLU A 168 24.98 -2.03 39.95
N LYS A 169 24.19 -3.07 40.25
CA LYS A 169 22.99 -3.40 39.46
C LYS A 169 21.94 -2.31 39.55
N GLN A 170 21.70 -1.75 40.74
CA GLN A 170 20.76 -0.66 40.95
C GLN A 170 21.19 0.57 40.16
N MET A 171 22.43 1.04 40.28
CA MET A 171 22.97 2.19 39.53
C MET A 171 22.86 1.98 38.02
N LYS A 172 23.07 0.74 37.52
CA LYS A 172 22.87 0.43 36.11
C LYS A 172 21.41 0.53 35.68
N VAL A 173 20.49 -0.04 36.46
CA VAL A 173 19.04 0.02 36.18
C VAL A 173 18.51 1.45 36.33
N GLU A 174 19.02 2.22 37.28
CA GLU A 174 18.71 3.64 37.51
C GLU A 174 19.20 4.50 36.34
N GLY A 175 20.42 4.26 35.83
CA GLY A 175 20.90 4.87 34.60
C GLY A 175 20.05 4.51 33.37
N GLU A 176 19.69 3.23 33.20
CA GLU A 176 18.76 2.80 32.13
C GLU A 176 17.37 3.44 32.28
N LEU A 177 16.89 3.65 33.52
CA LEU A 177 15.61 4.29 33.81
C LEU A 177 15.64 5.80 33.53
N VAL A 178 16.72 6.51 33.87
CA VAL A 178 16.94 7.92 33.52
C VAL A 178 17.04 8.10 31.99
N GLU A 179 17.70 7.19 31.27
CA GLU A 179 17.70 7.21 29.80
C GLU A 179 16.30 7.02 29.22
N MET A 180 15.49 6.11 29.79
CA MET A 180 14.11 5.86 29.39
C MET A 180 13.17 7.03 29.74
N GLU A 181 13.38 7.69 30.88
CA GLU A 181 12.62 8.88 31.27
C GLU A 181 12.97 10.08 30.38
N ARG A 182 14.25 10.27 30.02
CA ARG A 182 14.65 11.26 29.01
C ARG A 182 14.02 10.96 27.64
N LYS A 183 13.96 9.69 27.21
CA LYS A 183 13.24 9.30 25.99
C LYS A 183 11.74 9.56 26.09
N HIS A 184 11.14 9.34 27.26
CA HIS A 184 9.73 9.65 27.48
C HIS A 184 9.46 11.17 27.41
N GLN A 185 10.34 11.99 27.98
CA GLN A 185 10.29 13.45 27.83
C GLN A 185 10.44 13.89 26.37
N GLN A 186 11.36 13.30 25.61
CA GLN A 186 11.51 13.56 24.16
C GLN A 186 10.24 13.22 23.38
N LEU A 187 9.62 12.05 23.65
CA LEU A 187 8.35 11.65 23.02
C LEU A 187 7.17 12.55 23.44
N MET A 188 7.18 13.08 24.67
CA MET A 188 6.21 14.06 25.12
C MET A 188 6.40 15.42 24.43
N GLU A 189 7.63 15.81 24.15
CA GLU A 189 7.93 17.03 23.38
C GLU A 189 7.53 16.88 21.91
N GLU A 190 7.84 15.74 21.27
CA GLU A 190 7.35 15.41 19.93
C GLU A 190 5.81 15.43 19.87
N LYS A 191 5.14 14.92 20.91
CA LYS A 191 3.67 14.98 21.05
C LYS A 191 3.17 16.43 21.21
N ASN A 192 3.88 17.28 21.95
CA ASN A 192 3.53 18.70 22.10
C ASN A 192 3.65 19.43 20.76
N ILE A 193 4.76 19.23 20.03
CA ILE A 193 4.98 19.77 18.68
C ILE A 193 3.86 19.30 17.72
N LEU A 194 3.45 18.04 17.79
CA LEU A 194 2.31 17.52 17.02
C LEU A 194 0.97 18.18 17.41
N ALA A 195 0.78 18.54 18.68
CA ALA A 195 -0.41 19.26 19.13
C ALA A 195 -0.41 20.74 18.66
N GLU A 196 0.75 21.40 18.68
CA GLU A 196 0.93 22.74 18.10
C GLU A 196 0.70 22.74 16.58
N GLN A 197 1.22 21.73 15.87
CA GLN A 197 0.95 21.53 14.44
C GLN A 197 -0.54 21.29 14.17
N LEU A 198 -1.22 20.48 14.98
CA LEU A 198 -2.66 20.25 14.85
C LEU A 198 -3.46 21.54 15.10
N GLN A 199 -3.04 22.38 16.05
CA GLN A 199 -3.66 23.68 16.29
C GLN A 199 -3.43 24.63 15.10
N ALA A 200 -2.19 24.72 14.59
CA ALA A 200 -1.89 25.52 13.41
C ALA A 200 -2.64 25.04 12.15
N GLU A 201 -2.78 23.73 11.94
CA GLU A 201 -3.64 23.17 10.89
C GLU A 201 -5.11 23.55 11.11
N THR A 202 -5.61 23.55 12.36
CA THR A 202 -6.98 23.97 12.71
C THR A 202 -7.21 25.46 12.43
N GLU A 203 -6.23 26.31 12.73
CA GLU A 203 -6.26 27.75 12.41
C GLU A 203 -6.24 27.96 10.88
N LEU A 204 -5.39 27.25 10.14
CA LEU A 204 -5.37 27.26 8.67
C LEU A 204 -6.67 26.72 8.06
N PHE A 205 -7.32 25.72 8.68
CA PHE A 205 -8.66 25.27 8.28
C PHE A 205 -9.69 26.38 8.48
N ALA A 206 -9.67 27.09 9.62
CA ALA A 206 -10.56 28.22 9.86
C ALA A 206 -10.32 29.38 8.87
N GLU A 207 -9.08 29.71 8.54
CA GLU A 207 -8.74 30.70 7.50
C GLU A 207 -9.22 30.26 6.10
N ALA A 208 -9.06 28.97 5.76
CA ALA A 208 -9.53 28.42 4.50
C ALA A 208 -11.08 28.36 4.42
N GLU A 209 -11.74 28.12 5.54
CA GLU A 209 -13.19 28.12 5.67
C GLU A 209 -13.76 29.55 5.62
N GLU A 210 -13.09 30.53 6.23
CA GLU A 210 -13.40 31.95 6.06
C GLU A 210 -13.17 32.40 4.61
N MET A 211 -12.08 31.97 3.96
CA MET A 211 -11.84 32.27 2.54
C MET A 211 -12.91 31.63 1.64
N ARG A 212 -13.35 30.39 1.94
CA ARG A 212 -14.49 29.75 1.27
C ARG A 212 -15.78 30.53 1.49
N ALA A 213 -16.06 31.03 2.70
CA ALA A 213 -17.22 31.87 2.98
C ALA A 213 -17.17 33.21 2.23
N ARG A 214 -16.01 33.90 2.19
CA ARG A 214 -15.80 35.11 1.38
C ARG A 214 -15.97 34.85 -0.13
N LEU A 215 -15.50 33.70 -0.62
CA LEU A 215 -15.70 33.29 -2.02
C LEU A 215 -17.16 32.92 -2.31
N ALA A 216 -17.88 32.33 -1.35
CA ALA A 216 -19.31 32.07 -1.45
C ALA A 216 -20.12 33.38 -1.46
N SER A 217 -19.77 34.37 -0.62
CA SER A 217 -20.34 35.73 -0.68
C SER A 217 -20.12 36.36 -2.04
N LYS A 218 -18.88 36.37 -2.56
CA LYS A 218 -18.58 36.87 -3.90
C LYS A 218 -19.30 36.10 -5.01
N LYS A 219 -19.49 34.79 -4.85
CA LYS A 219 -20.29 34.00 -5.78
C LYS A 219 -21.75 34.46 -5.75
N GLN A 220 -22.33 34.65 -4.56
CA GLN A 220 -23.69 35.15 -4.40
C GLN A 220 -23.84 36.57 -4.95
N GLU A 221 -22.91 37.49 -4.68
CA GLU A 221 -22.87 38.84 -5.28
C GLU A 221 -22.84 38.77 -6.81
N LEU A 222 -22.07 37.85 -7.39
CA LEU A 222 -22.02 37.63 -8.85
C LEU A 222 -23.30 36.97 -9.39
N GLU A 223 -23.94 36.09 -8.63
CA GLU A 223 -25.24 35.49 -8.96
C GLU A 223 -26.36 36.54 -8.89
N GLU A 224 -26.35 37.44 -7.90
CA GLU A 224 -27.25 38.59 -7.80
C GLU A 224 -27.03 39.55 -8.98
N ILE A 225 -25.78 39.91 -9.32
CA ILE A 225 -25.49 40.74 -10.50
C ILE A 225 -25.91 40.05 -11.81
N LEU A 226 -25.77 38.72 -11.93
CA LEU A 226 -26.26 37.97 -13.08
C LEU A 226 -27.79 38.01 -13.15
N HIS A 227 -28.49 37.82 -12.04
CA HIS A 227 -29.94 37.90 -12.00
C HIS A 227 -30.46 39.32 -12.29
N ASP A 228 -29.77 40.36 -11.82
CA ASP A 228 -30.02 41.76 -12.16
C ASP A 228 -29.84 42.01 -13.67
N LEU A 229 -28.86 41.37 -14.31
CA LEU A 229 -28.62 41.47 -15.76
C LEU A 229 -29.63 40.66 -16.57
N GLU A 230 -30.11 39.53 -16.06
CA GLU A 230 -31.22 38.76 -16.64
C GLU A 230 -32.54 39.54 -16.54
N SER A 231 -32.86 40.09 -15.37
CA SER A 231 -34.04 40.94 -15.15
C SER A 231 -34.03 42.18 -16.06
N ARG A 232 -32.88 42.87 -16.20
CA ARG A 232 -32.75 43.99 -17.16
C ARG A 232 -32.87 43.56 -18.62
N LEU A 233 -32.53 42.32 -18.95
CA LEU A 233 -32.75 41.78 -20.30
C LEU A 233 -34.25 41.56 -20.53
N GLU A 234 -34.96 40.98 -19.56
CA GLU A 234 -36.43 40.85 -19.59
C GLU A 234 -37.12 42.22 -19.66
N GLU A 235 -36.71 43.21 -18.85
CA GLU A 235 -37.23 44.58 -18.88
C GLU A 235 -37.02 45.26 -20.25
N GLU A 236 -35.86 45.09 -20.90
CA GLU A 236 -35.62 45.64 -22.24
C GLU A 236 -36.36 44.84 -23.34
N GLU A 237 -36.61 43.54 -23.16
CA GLU A 237 -37.50 42.77 -24.03
C GLU A 237 -38.98 43.22 -23.88
N GLU A 238 -39.47 43.43 -22.66
CA GLU A 238 -40.80 44.00 -22.39
C GLU A 238 -40.92 45.43 -22.91
N ARG A 239 -39.89 46.26 -22.73
CA ARG A 239 -39.81 47.62 -23.28
C ARG A 239 -39.86 47.58 -24.81
N GLY A 240 -39.14 46.66 -25.44
CA GLY A 240 -39.20 46.40 -26.88
C GLY A 240 -40.61 46.03 -27.34
N GLN A 241 -41.29 45.14 -26.62
CA GLN A 241 -42.69 44.78 -26.88
C GLN A 241 -43.64 45.96 -26.69
N SER A 242 -43.46 46.77 -25.64
CA SER A 242 -44.25 47.96 -25.34
C SER A 242 -44.09 49.02 -26.42
N MET A 243 -42.85 49.37 -26.79
CA MET A 243 -42.55 50.28 -27.90
C MET A 243 -43.14 49.77 -29.23
N GLN A 244 -43.13 48.45 -29.46
CA GLN A 244 -43.77 47.85 -30.64
C GLN A 244 -45.31 47.90 -30.58
N SER A 245 -45.91 47.87 -29.38
CA SER A 245 -47.35 48.05 -29.14
C SER A 245 -47.78 49.52 -29.31
N GLU A 246 -47.02 50.46 -28.74
CA GLU A 246 -47.22 51.90 -28.94
C GLU A 246 -47.06 52.30 -30.40
N LYS A 247 -46.05 51.78 -31.10
CA LYS A 247 -45.90 51.99 -32.55
C LYS A 247 -47.13 51.53 -33.33
N LYS A 248 -47.73 50.39 -32.98
CA LYS A 248 -49.00 49.93 -33.59
C LYS A 248 -50.18 50.85 -33.26
N LYS A 249 -50.31 51.31 -32.01
CA LYS A 249 -51.36 52.26 -31.60
C LYS A 249 -51.22 53.61 -32.31
N MET A 250 -50.00 54.12 -32.43
CA MET A 250 -49.71 55.36 -33.14
C MET A 250 -50.00 55.24 -34.64
N GLN A 251 -49.66 54.10 -35.25
CA GLN A 251 -50.03 53.81 -36.64
C GLN A 251 -51.55 53.75 -36.85
N ALA A 252 -52.30 53.11 -35.94
CA ALA A 252 -53.75 53.11 -35.97
C ALA A 252 -54.33 54.52 -35.79
N HIS A 253 -53.82 55.31 -34.84
CA HIS A 253 -54.32 56.68 -34.61
C HIS A 253 -54.02 57.63 -35.78
N ILE A 254 -52.87 57.48 -36.45
CA ILE A 254 -52.59 58.19 -37.70
C ILE A 254 -53.62 57.81 -38.78
N GLN A 255 -53.97 56.52 -38.88
CA GLN A 255 -54.97 56.04 -39.84
C GLN A 255 -56.38 56.59 -39.52
N ASP A 256 -56.80 56.60 -38.25
CA ASP A 256 -58.07 57.21 -37.81
C ASP A 256 -58.12 58.73 -38.12
N LEU A 257 -56.99 59.43 -37.97
CA LEU A 257 -56.89 60.86 -38.29
C LEU A 257 -56.88 61.14 -39.80
N GLU A 258 -56.33 60.24 -40.61
CA GLU A 258 -56.45 60.30 -42.07
C GLU A 258 -57.91 60.10 -42.51
N GLU A 259 -58.64 59.14 -41.94
CA GLU A 259 -60.08 58.95 -42.21
C GLU A 259 -60.93 60.15 -41.78
N GLN A 260 -60.70 60.71 -40.58
CA GLN A 260 -61.42 61.90 -40.11
C GLN A 260 -61.16 63.14 -40.97
N LEU A 261 -59.96 63.28 -41.53
CA LEU A 261 -59.63 64.38 -42.44
C LEU A 261 -60.40 64.25 -43.77
N ASP A 262 -60.45 63.04 -44.35
CA ASP A 262 -61.24 62.75 -45.55
C ASP A 262 -62.76 62.99 -45.31
N GLU A 263 -63.28 62.64 -44.13
CA GLU A 263 -64.69 62.91 -43.76
C GLU A 263 -64.99 64.42 -43.63
N GLU A 264 -64.12 65.21 -43.00
CA GLU A 264 -64.27 66.67 -42.88
C GLU A 264 -64.10 67.38 -44.24
N GLU A 265 -63.20 66.91 -45.12
CA GLU A 265 -63.10 67.42 -46.50
C GLU A 265 -64.40 67.16 -47.29
N ALA A 266 -65.00 65.97 -47.14
CA ALA A 266 -66.29 65.65 -47.76
C ALA A 266 -67.45 66.51 -47.18
N ALA A 267 -67.49 66.70 -45.86
CA ALA A 267 -68.47 67.58 -45.21
C ALA A 267 -68.34 69.03 -45.67
N ARG A 268 -67.12 69.53 -45.84
CA ARG A 268 -66.82 70.86 -46.35
C ARG A 268 -67.26 71.05 -47.81
N GLN A 269 -67.04 70.07 -48.69
CA GLN A 269 -67.55 70.11 -50.06
C GLN A 269 -69.09 70.20 -50.09
N LYS A 270 -69.77 69.42 -49.24
CA LYS A 270 -71.23 69.44 -49.14
C LYS A 270 -71.77 70.81 -48.68
N LEU A 271 -71.17 71.42 -47.66
CA LEU A 271 -71.54 72.76 -47.19
C LEU A 271 -71.35 73.85 -48.27
N GLN A 272 -70.32 73.73 -49.12
CA GLN A 272 -70.08 74.65 -50.23
C GLN A 272 -71.20 74.56 -51.29
N LEU A 273 -71.68 73.34 -51.59
CA LEU A 273 -72.85 73.10 -52.47
C LEU A 273 -74.15 73.68 -51.88
N GLU A 274 -74.39 73.49 -50.59
CA GLU A 274 -75.56 74.04 -49.90
C GLU A 274 -75.55 75.60 -49.91
N LYS A 275 -74.37 76.22 -49.77
CA LYS A 275 -74.20 77.68 -49.86
C LYS A 275 -74.65 78.25 -51.21
N VAL A 276 -74.16 77.70 -52.32
CA VAL A 276 -74.53 78.14 -53.69
C VAL A 276 -76.04 78.01 -53.92
N THR A 277 -76.64 76.94 -53.36
CA THR A 277 -78.08 76.70 -53.44
C THR A 277 -78.91 77.70 -52.63
N ALA A 278 -78.35 78.27 -51.55
CA ALA A 278 -78.98 79.32 -50.76
C ALA A 278 -78.88 80.70 -51.43
N GLU A 279 -77.73 81.05 -52.00
CA GLU A 279 -77.52 82.32 -52.73
C GLU A 279 -78.48 82.45 -53.93
N ALA A 280 -78.73 81.34 -54.65
CA ALA A 280 -79.72 81.30 -55.74
C ALA A 280 -81.17 81.53 -55.28
N LYS A 281 -81.53 81.17 -54.03
CA LYS A 281 -82.86 81.41 -53.46
C LYS A 281 -83.03 82.86 -52.99
N MET A 282 -81.97 83.51 -52.50
CA MET A 282 -82.01 84.91 -52.07
C MET A 282 -82.42 85.84 -53.22
N LYS A 283 -81.81 85.67 -54.40
CA LYS A 283 -82.10 86.49 -55.59
C LYS A 283 -83.58 86.45 -56.01
N LYS A 284 -84.26 85.33 -55.79
CA LYS A 284 -85.69 85.17 -56.11
C LYS A 284 -86.60 85.93 -55.15
N PHE A 285 -86.20 86.05 -53.88
CA PHE A 285 -86.95 86.84 -52.89
C PHE A 285 -86.75 88.35 -53.05
N GLU A 286 -85.66 88.81 -53.68
CA GLU A 286 -85.46 90.23 -54.02
C GLU A 286 -86.46 90.72 -55.09
N GLU A 287 -86.85 89.87 -56.04
CA GLU A 287 -87.89 90.18 -57.03
C GLU A 287 -89.31 90.21 -56.42
N ASP A 288 -89.61 89.32 -55.46
CA ASP A 288 -90.90 89.28 -54.75
C ASP A 288 -91.12 90.48 -53.81
N ILE A 289 -90.05 91.08 -53.26
CA ILE A 289 -90.13 92.24 -52.35
C ILE A 289 -90.65 93.49 -53.07
N LEU A 290 -90.23 93.72 -54.32
CA LEU A 290 -90.68 94.86 -55.15
C LEU A 290 -92.21 94.84 -55.43
N LEU A 291 -92.83 93.67 -55.41
CA LEU A 291 -94.29 93.50 -55.54
C LEU A 291 -95.04 93.68 -54.21
N LEU A 292 -94.36 93.53 -53.07
CA LEU A 292 -94.96 93.64 -51.73
C LEU A 292 -94.90 95.07 -51.17
N GLU A 293 -93.97 95.93 -51.62
CA GLU A 293 -93.87 97.32 -51.16
C GLU A 293 -95.09 98.18 -51.53
N ASP A 294 -95.76 97.93 -52.67
CA ASP A 294 -96.99 98.64 -53.06
C ASP A 294 -98.19 98.29 -52.14
N GLN A 295 -98.24 97.08 -51.60
CA GLN A 295 -99.33 96.63 -50.72
C GLN A 295 -99.12 97.01 -49.25
N ASN A 296 -97.88 97.15 -48.79
CA ASN A 296 -97.57 97.29 -47.35
C ASN A 296 -97.84 98.70 -46.78
N SER A 297 -98.05 99.71 -47.63
CA SER A 297 -98.40 101.08 -47.20
C SER A 297 -99.74 101.17 -46.44
N LYS A 298 -100.61 100.15 -46.52
CA LYS A 298 -101.96 100.15 -45.94
C LYS A 298 -102.09 99.50 -44.55
N PHE A 299 -101.13 98.66 -44.11
CA PHE A 299 -101.25 97.92 -42.83
C PHE A 299 -100.46 98.53 -41.66
N LEU A 300 -99.66 99.58 -41.89
CA LEU A 300 -98.81 100.24 -40.89
C LEU A 300 -99.54 101.03 -39.78
N LYS A 301 -100.87 100.87 -39.62
CA LYS A 301 -101.69 101.64 -38.65
C LYS A 301 -102.43 100.82 -37.57
N GLU A 302 -102.50 99.49 -37.65
CA GLU A 302 -103.36 98.72 -36.72
C GLU A 302 -102.63 97.86 -35.66
N LYS A 303 -101.34 97.53 -35.83
CA LYS A 303 -100.61 96.70 -34.85
C LYS A 303 -100.16 97.44 -33.58
N LYS A 304 -100.30 98.77 -33.53
CA LYS A 304 -99.81 99.63 -32.43
C LYS A 304 -100.83 99.80 -31.27
N LEU A 305 -101.75 98.84 -31.10
CA LEU A 305 -102.89 98.92 -30.15
C LEU A 305 -103.06 97.64 -29.31
N LEU A 306 -101.98 96.85 -29.18
CA LEU A 306 -101.87 95.60 -28.40
C LEU A 306 -100.43 95.44 -27.85
N GLU A 307 -99.72 96.49 -27.45
CA GLU A 307 -99.93 97.24 -26.20
C GLU A 307 -100.26 96.35 -24.96
N ASP A 308 -99.26 96.27 -24.07
CA ASP A 308 -99.37 96.77 -22.70
C ASP A 308 -100.39 96.10 -21.77
N ARG A 309 -100.45 94.76 -21.77
CA ARG A 309 -101.33 94.02 -20.84
C ARG A 309 -100.70 92.90 -19.99
N ILE A 310 -99.48 92.44 -20.24
CA ILE A 310 -98.90 91.30 -19.50
C ILE A 310 -97.40 91.48 -19.20
N SER A 311 -96.99 92.63 -18.65
CA SER A 311 -95.62 92.85 -18.15
C SER A 311 -95.53 93.24 -16.67
N GLU A 312 -96.64 93.34 -15.92
CA GLU A 312 -96.62 93.99 -14.60
C GLU A 312 -97.27 93.23 -13.44
N MET A 313 -98.04 92.15 -13.67
CA MET A 313 -98.70 91.42 -12.57
C MET A 313 -97.83 90.33 -11.90
N THR A 314 -96.74 90.81 -11.29
CA THR A 314 -96.36 90.48 -9.89
C THR A 314 -96.03 88.99 -9.59
N LEU A 315 -94.78 88.52 -9.44
CA LEU A 315 -93.52 89.08 -8.91
C LEU A 315 -93.45 89.37 -7.39
N VAL A 316 -94.52 89.27 -6.61
CA VAL A 316 -94.45 89.51 -5.13
C VAL A 316 -95.50 88.70 -4.33
N LEU A 317 -95.32 87.37 -4.24
CA LEU A 317 -95.89 86.44 -3.24
C LEU A 317 -95.41 85.02 -3.60
N ALA A 318 -94.12 84.72 -3.60
CA ALA A 318 -93.15 84.97 -2.53
C ALA A 318 -93.68 84.47 -1.17
N GLU A 319 -93.24 83.26 -0.83
CA GLU A 319 -92.85 82.87 0.54
C GLU A 319 -93.93 83.03 1.62
N GLU A 320 -94.90 82.11 1.60
CA GLU A 320 -95.46 81.30 2.70
C GLU A 320 -96.75 80.65 2.13
N GLU A 321 -97.07 79.36 2.29
CA GLU A 321 -96.66 78.45 3.36
C GLU A 321 -96.08 77.13 2.84
N GLU A 322 -94.87 76.85 3.32
CA GLU A 322 -94.24 75.53 3.33
C GLU A 322 -95.10 74.56 4.18
N LYS A 323 -95.65 73.47 3.59
CA LYS A 323 -95.82 72.14 4.26
C LYS A 323 -96.46 70.97 3.52
N ALA A 324 -97.22 71.15 2.42
CA ALA A 324 -98.22 70.12 2.06
C ALA A 324 -98.28 69.61 0.60
N LYS A 325 -97.14 69.20 -0.02
CA LYS A 325 -97.14 68.05 -0.98
C LYS A 325 -95.77 67.47 -1.37
N ASN A 326 -94.90 67.26 -0.38
CA ASN A 326 -93.61 66.55 -0.53
C ASN A 326 -93.75 65.02 -0.78
N LEU A 327 -94.79 64.57 -1.50
CA LEU A 327 -95.26 63.18 -1.52
C LEU A 327 -95.66 62.63 -2.92
N GLY A 328 -95.52 63.41 -3.99
CA GLY A 328 -95.95 62.99 -5.34
C GLY A 328 -94.88 62.25 -6.16
N LYS A 329 -93.66 62.77 -6.22
CA LYS A 329 -92.64 62.36 -7.22
C LYS A 329 -91.54 61.44 -6.68
N VAL A 330 -91.53 61.16 -5.37
CA VAL A 330 -90.59 60.20 -4.74
C VAL A 330 -91.05 58.74 -4.91
N LYS A 331 -92.36 58.50 -5.01
CA LYS A 331 -92.94 57.14 -5.01
C LYS A 331 -92.40 56.23 -6.13
N ASN A 332 -92.49 56.67 -7.39
CA ASN A 332 -92.07 55.85 -8.53
C ASN A 332 -90.54 55.69 -8.67
N LYS A 333 -89.74 56.42 -7.87
CA LYS A 333 -88.28 56.23 -7.81
C LYS A 333 -87.86 55.24 -6.71
N GLN A 334 -88.74 54.93 -5.75
CA GLN A 334 -88.44 54.01 -4.64
C GLN A 334 -88.82 52.55 -4.95
N GLU A 335 -89.87 52.28 -5.74
CA GLU A 335 -90.26 50.90 -6.08
C GLU A 335 -89.19 50.18 -6.93
N MET A 336 -88.51 50.89 -7.84
CA MET A 336 -87.38 50.35 -8.62
C MET A 336 -86.08 50.25 -7.81
N MET A 337 -85.97 51.00 -6.69
CA MET A 337 -84.84 50.92 -5.78
C MET A 337 -85.00 49.78 -4.75
N MET A 338 -86.22 49.35 -4.43
CA MET A 338 -86.43 48.17 -3.58
C MET A 338 -85.99 46.88 -4.27
N VAL A 339 -86.21 46.70 -5.58
CA VAL A 339 -85.74 45.50 -6.29
C VAL A 339 -84.20 45.43 -6.34
N ASP A 340 -83.53 46.55 -6.63
CA ASP A 340 -82.06 46.64 -6.63
C ASP A 340 -81.46 46.50 -5.21
N LEU A 341 -82.22 46.86 -4.16
CA LEU A 341 -81.82 46.65 -2.76
C LEU A 341 -82.12 45.23 -2.24
N GLU A 342 -83.18 44.56 -2.70
CA GLU A 342 -83.45 43.15 -2.37
C GLU A 342 -82.45 42.21 -3.06
N GLU A 343 -82.04 42.51 -4.29
CA GLU A 343 -81.01 41.74 -4.99
C GLU A 343 -79.59 42.04 -4.47
N ARG A 344 -79.30 43.29 -4.05
CA ARG A 344 -78.09 43.58 -3.26
C ARG A 344 -78.11 42.89 -1.92
N LEU A 345 -79.22 42.92 -1.15
CA LEU A 345 -79.30 42.25 0.16
C LEU A 345 -79.09 40.73 0.03
N LYS A 346 -79.62 40.08 -1.00
CA LYS A 346 -79.33 38.65 -1.26
C LYS A 346 -77.88 38.38 -1.67
N LYS A 347 -77.21 39.31 -2.37
CA LYS A 347 -75.76 39.22 -2.61
C LYS A 347 -74.97 39.45 -1.33
N GLU A 348 -75.34 40.45 -0.53
CA GLU A 348 -74.72 40.81 0.76
C GLU A 348 -74.85 39.68 1.78
N GLU A 349 -76.00 39.01 1.89
CA GLU A 349 -76.20 37.86 2.77
C GLU A 349 -75.37 36.64 2.31
N LYS A 350 -75.22 36.46 0.99
CA LYS A 350 -74.39 35.37 0.44
C LYS A 350 -72.90 35.64 0.63
N THR A 351 -72.43 36.85 0.33
CA THR A 351 -71.04 37.25 0.60
C THR A 351 -70.76 37.32 2.09
N ARG A 352 -71.73 37.66 2.96
CA ARG A 352 -71.57 37.59 4.42
C ARG A 352 -71.53 36.16 4.95
N GLN A 353 -72.29 35.20 4.39
CA GLN A 353 -72.15 33.78 4.73
C GLN A 353 -70.84 33.17 4.20
N GLU A 354 -70.38 33.62 3.04
CA GLU A 354 -69.07 33.23 2.50
C GLU A 354 -67.92 33.88 3.31
N LEU A 355 -68.07 35.12 3.78
CA LEU A 355 -67.16 35.75 4.74
C LEU A 355 -67.22 35.11 6.13
N GLU A 356 -68.39 34.70 6.65
CA GLU A 356 -68.46 33.98 7.93
C GLU A 356 -67.85 32.58 7.82
N LYS A 357 -67.96 31.91 6.66
CA LYS A 357 -67.27 30.64 6.41
C LYS A 357 -65.77 30.84 6.26
N ALA A 358 -65.33 31.81 5.46
CA ALA A 358 -63.92 32.15 5.31
C ALA A 358 -63.32 32.63 6.64
N LYS A 359 -64.06 33.41 7.42
CA LYS A 359 -63.67 33.84 8.76
C LYS A 359 -63.63 32.68 9.74
N ARG A 360 -64.60 31.75 9.75
CA ARG A 360 -64.47 30.53 10.59
C ARG A 360 -63.34 29.60 10.15
N LYS A 361 -62.98 29.62 8.87
CA LYS A 361 -61.81 28.91 8.34
C LYS A 361 -60.51 29.57 8.76
N LEU A 362 -60.42 30.90 8.65
CA LEU A 362 -59.26 31.69 9.06
C LEU A 362 -59.13 31.81 10.58
N ASP A 363 -60.23 31.89 11.34
CA ASP A 363 -60.23 31.82 12.81
C ASP A 363 -59.80 30.40 13.24
N GLY A 364 -60.25 29.36 12.53
CA GLY A 364 -59.83 27.97 12.75
C GLY A 364 -58.35 27.71 12.43
N GLU A 365 -57.89 28.16 11.26
CA GLU A 365 -56.48 28.15 10.86
C GLU A 365 -55.64 29.05 11.79
N THR A 366 -56.19 30.16 12.31
CA THR A 366 -55.53 31.00 13.32
C THR A 366 -55.48 30.32 14.69
N THR A 367 -56.48 29.54 15.09
CA THR A 367 -56.37 28.70 16.30
C THR A 367 -55.40 27.54 16.09
N ASP A 368 -55.40 26.88 14.94
CA ASP A 368 -54.43 25.82 14.64
C ASP A 368 -52.99 26.36 14.59
N PHE A 369 -52.79 27.57 14.02
CA PHE A 369 -51.50 28.27 14.07
C PHE A 369 -51.19 28.84 15.46
N GLN A 370 -52.16 29.24 16.28
CA GLN A 370 -51.94 29.64 17.67
C GLN A 370 -51.58 28.45 18.55
N ASP A 371 -52.18 27.28 18.31
CA ASP A 371 -51.86 26.03 19.01
C ASP A 371 -50.51 25.48 18.54
N GLN A 372 -50.17 25.55 17.24
CA GLN A 372 -48.81 25.26 16.76
C GLN A 372 -47.78 26.29 17.27
N ILE A 373 -48.12 27.57 17.36
CA ILE A 373 -47.23 28.58 17.95
C ILE A 373 -47.11 28.35 19.46
N ALA A 374 -48.16 27.93 20.17
CA ALA A 374 -48.10 27.59 21.59
C ALA A 374 -47.32 26.29 21.84
N GLU A 375 -47.42 25.29 20.97
CA GLU A 375 -46.64 24.06 21.03
C GLU A 375 -45.17 24.32 20.67
N LEU A 376 -44.89 25.12 19.65
CA LEU A 376 -43.53 25.59 19.32
C LEU A 376 -42.97 26.52 20.39
N GLN A 377 -43.79 27.36 21.05
CA GLN A 377 -43.38 28.15 22.21
C GLN A 377 -43.11 27.26 23.42
N SER A 378 -43.91 26.22 23.65
CA SER A 378 -43.68 25.23 24.70
C SER A 378 -42.39 24.43 24.44
N GLN A 379 -42.14 24.00 23.21
CA GLN A 379 -40.88 23.36 22.81
C GLN A 379 -39.70 24.34 22.88
N THR A 380 -39.90 25.61 22.51
CA THR A 380 -38.86 26.65 22.66
C THR A 380 -38.57 26.94 24.13
N GLU A 381 -39.56 26.89 25.01
CA GLU A 381 -39.39 27.10 26.44
C GLU A 381 -38.78 25.85 27.12
N GLU A 382 -39.15 24.63 26.72
CA GLU A 382 -38.44 23.41 27.12
C GLU A 382 -36.99 23.41 26.65
N LEU A 383 -36.74 23.81 25.39
CA LEU A 383 -35.40 23.95 24.84
C LEU A 383 -34.63 25.09 25.53
N ARG A 384 -35.27 26.19 25.94
CA ARG A 384 -34.66 27.25 26.76
C ARG A 384 -34.37 26.79 28.18
N VAL A 385 -35.20 25.95 28.79
CA VAL A 385 -34.93 25.35 30.11
C VAL A 385 -33.80 24.31 30.01
N GLN A 386 -33.72 23.56 28.91
CA GLN A 386 -32.58 22.69 28.62
C GLN A 386 -31.32 23.49 28.31
N LEU A 387 -31.41 24.59 27.55
CA LEU A 387 -30.31 25.50 27.25
C LEU A 387 -29.83 26.17 28.53
N SER A 388 -30.73 26.72 29.35
CA SER A 388 -30.43 27.31 30.66
C SER A 388 -29.77 26.31 31.61
N LYS A 389 -30.16 25.03 31.59
CA LYS A 389 -29.44 23.97 32.34
C LYS A 389 -28.08 23.65 31.74
N LYS A 390 -27.92 23.71 30.42
CA LYS A 390 -26.63 23.54 29.75
C LYS A 390 -25.73 24.74 29.94
N ASP A 391 -26.28 25.95 30.04
CA ASP A 391 -25.59 27.19 30.38
C ASP A 391 -25.21 27.20 31.87
N GLU A 392 -26.06 26.71 32.78
CA GLU A 392 -25.70 26.48 34.19
C GLU A 392 -24.61 25.42 34.34
N GLU A 393 -24.70 24.28 33.62
CA GLU A 393 -23.65 23.26 33.60
C GLU A 393 -22.35 23.81 32.96
N GLN A 394 -22.44 24.57 31.88
CA GLN A 394 -21.30 25.20 31.21
C GLN A 394 -20.67 26.29 32.07
N GLN A 395 -21.47 27.09 32.77
CA GLN A 395 -21.00 28.13 33.69
C GLN A 395 -20.42 27.52 34.98
N MET A 396 -20.93 26.37 35.44
CA MET A 396 -20.32 25.59 36.52
C MET A 396 -19.00 24.94 36.09
N MET A 397 -18.92 24.44 34.85
CA MET A 397 -17.68 23.92 34.27
C MET A 397 -16.67 25.03 33.95
N GLN A 398 -17.14 26.23 33.61
CA GLN A 398 -16.32 27.42 33.36
C GLN A 398 -15.80 28.02 34.68
N THR A 399 -16.63 28.14 35.72
CA THR A 399 -16.13 28.52 37.06
C THR A 399 -15.19 27.48 37.64
N ARG A 400 -15.46 26.18 37.44
CA ARG A 400 -14.49 25.13 37.76
C ARG A 400 -13.20 25.23 36.94
N GLY A 401 -13.28 25.56 35.66
CA GLY A 401 -12.13 25.81 34.80
C GLY A 401 -11.34 27.07 35.20
N GLU A 402 -12.02 28.11 35.71
CA GLU A 402 -11.43 29.30 36.29
C GLU A 402 -10.78 28.99 37.65
N GLU A 403 -11.40 28.17 38.50
CA GLU A 403 -10.81 27.67 39.76
C GLU A 403 -9.58 26.79 39.49
N GLU A 404 -9.65 25.84 38.55
CA GLU A 404 -8.53 25.01 38.13
C GLU A 404 -7.43 25.84 37.44
N SER A 405 -7.79 26.90 36.70
CA SER A 405 -6.84 27.87 36.13
C SER A 405 -6.18 28.74 37.20
N ILE A 406 -6.92 29.20 38.21
CA ILE A 406 -6.38 29.93 39.37
C ILE A 406 -5.48 29.01 40.20
N GLN A 407 -5.87 27.75 40.44
CA GLN A 407 -5.01 26.77 41.09
C GLN A 407 -3.75 26.47 40.27
N LYS A 408 -3.87 26.29 38.95
CA LYS A 408 -2.73 26.12 38.03
C LYS A 408 -1.80 27.33 38.04
N ASN A 409 -2.34 28.55 38.03
CA ASN A 409 -1.56 29.79 38.08
C ASN A 409 -0.89 29.99 39.45
N ASN A 410 -1.57 29.66 40.56
CA ASN A 410 -0.98 29.66 41.89
C ASN A 410 0.12 28.60 42.02
N ALA A 411 -0.09 27.39 41.50
CA ALA A 411 0.92 26.34 41.44
C ALA A 411 2.12 26.74 40.54
N LEU A 412 1.89 27.38 39.38
CA LEU A 412 2.95 27.93 38.53
C LEU A 412 3.72 29.05 39.22
N LYS A 413 3.05 29.89 40.00
CA LYS A 413 3.69 30.95 40.80
C LYS A 413 4.53 30.34 41.93
N GLN A 414 4.02 29.31 42.59
CA GLN A 414 4.71 28.57 43.65
C GLN A 414 5.89 27.74 43.10
N VAL A 415 5.77 27.19 41.89
CA VAL A 415 6.89 26.56 41.16
C VAL A 415 7.93 27.60 40.77
N ARG A 416 7.56 28.81 40.34
CA ARG A 416 8.51 29.90 40.08
C ARG A 416 9.20 30.39 41.35
N GLU A 417 8.50 30.49 42.47
CA GLU A 417 9.07 30.82 43.78
C GLU A 417 10.03 29.72 44.26
N LEU A 418 9.68 28.44 44.09
CA LEU A 418 10.56 27.30 44.38
C LEU A 418 11.75 27.19 43.41
N GLN A 419 11.59 27.59 42.15
CA GLN A 419 12.69 27.68 41.16
C GLN A 419 13.63 28.84 41.47
N ALA A 420 13.10 29.99 41.94
CA ALA A 420 13.93 31.10 42.42
C ALA A 420 14.71 30.69 43.69
N GLN A 421 14.07 30.01 44.64
CA GLN A 421 14.73 29.46 45.83
C GLN A 421 15.75 28.36 45.48
N LEU A 422 15.49 27.52 44.47
CA LEU A 422 16.47 26.57 43.95
C LEU A 422 17.65 27.27 43.28
N SER A 423 17.42 28.40 42.59
CA SER A 423 18.49 29.22 42.01
C SER A 423 19.34 29.87 43.09
N GLU A 424 18.75 30.46 44.13
CA GLU A 424 19.47 30.98 45.31
C GLU A 424 20.26 29.86 45.99
N LEU A 425 19.64 28.70 46.25
CA LEU A 425 20.33 27.54 46.86
C LEU A 425 21.42 26.95 45.96
N GLN A 426 21.32 27.06 44.63
CA GLN A 426 22.39 26.69 43.72
C GLN A 426 23.53 27.71 43.73
N GLU A 427 23.24 29.01 43.78
CA GLU A 427 24.23 30.08 43.87
C GLU A 427 24.96 30.03 45.24
N ASP A 428 24.23 29.78 46.33
CA ASP A 428 24.79 29.49 47.65
C ASP A 428 25.66 28.23 47.64
N LEU A 429 25.20 27.13 47.06
CA LEU A 429 25.97 25.88 46.94
C LEU A 429 27.22 26.06 46.07
N GLU A 430 27.19 26.90 45.03
CA GLU A 430 28.37 27.25 44.24
C GLU A 430 29.31 28.19 44.99
N SER A 431 28.78 29.13 45.78
CA SER A 431 29.59 29.97 46.69
C SER A 431 30.30 29.11 47.75
N GLU A 432 29.61 28.11 48.31
CA GLU A 432 30.16 27.21 49.32
C GLU A 432 31.13 26.20 48.70
N LYS A 433 30.89 25.73 47.47
CA LYS A 433 31.90 24.97 46.69
C LYS A 433 33.15 25.82 46.40
N GLN A 434 33.01 27.10 46.07
CA GLN A 434 34.16 27.99 45.88
C GLN A 434 34.91 28.27 47.19
N ALA A 435 34.20 28.46 48.30
CA ALA A 435 34.79 28.59 49.63
C ALA A 435 35.52 27.32 50.07
N ARG A 436 34.89 26.15 49.86
CA ARG A 436 35.47 24.84 50.13
C ARG A 436 36.70 24.54 49.28
N ASN A 437 36.67 24.84 47.98
CA ASN A 437 37.85 24.68 47.11
C ASN A 437 39.00 25.61 47.52
N LYS A 438 38.72 26.82 48.02
CA LYS A 438 39.75 27.70 48.61
C LYS A 438 40.30 27.13 49.92
N ALA A 439 39.45 26.57 50.78
CA ALA A 439 39.85 25.95 52.04
C ALA A 439 40.65 24.65 51.84
N GLU A 440 40.24 23.78 50.91
CA GLU A 440 40.98 22.56 50.57
C GLU A 440 42.33 22.87 49.90
N LYS A 441 42.43 23.97 49.14
CA LYS A 441 43.73 24.45 48.61
C LYS A 441 44.66 24.94 49.72
N LEU A 442 44.18 25.83 50.60
CA LEU A 442 44.93 26.27 51.78
C LEU A 442 45.36 25.12 52.70
N LYS A 443 44.50 24.11 52.87
CA LYS A 443 44.82 22.89 53.64
C LYS A 443 45.93 22.06 52.97
N ARG A 444 45.97 22.04 51.63
CA ARG A 444 47.01 21.32 50.87
C ARG A 444 48.35 22.03 50.97
N ASP A 445 48.36 23.34 50.73
CA ASP A 445 49.54 24.20 50.84
C ASP A 445 50.14 24.11 52.27
N LEU A 446 49.31 24.20 53.32
CA LEU A 446 49.76 24.03 54.72
C LEU A 446 50.21 22.60 55.08
N SER A 447 49.70 21.56 54.39
CA SER A 447 50.13 20.18 54.65
C SER A 447 51.47 19.87 54.00
N GLU A 448 51.76 20.49 52.85
CA GLU A 448 53.05 20.39 52.17
C GLU A 448 54.15 21.13 52.96
N GLU A 449 53.83 22.28 53.60
CA GLU A 449 54.73 22.95 54.57
C GLU A 449 54.98 22.10 55.84
N LEU A 450 53.98 21.34 56.31
CA LEU A 450 54.09 20.51 57.52
C LEU A 450 54.87 19.22 57.28
N GLU A 451 54.79 18.62 56.08
CA GLU A 451 55.69 17.52 55.70
C GLU A 451 57.14 18.00 55.55
N ALA A 452 57.38 19.18 54.93
CA ALA A 452 58.71 19.76 54.83
C ALA A 452 59.38 19.98 56.21
N LEU A 453 58.64 20.55 57.17
CA LEU A 453 59.13 20.75 58.55
C LEU A 453 59.30 19.45 59.35
N LYS A 454 58.58 18.38 59.01
CA LYS A 454 58.83 17.05 59.61
C LYS A 454 60.13 16.45 59.09
N THR A 455 60.39 16.53 57.79
CA THR A 455 61.64 16.03 57.21
C THR A 455 62.89 16.76 57.69
N GLU A 456 62.80 18.02 58.14
CA GLU A 456 63.92 18.71 58.81
C GLU A 456 64.10 18.33 60.29
N LEU A 457 63.06 17.81 60.96
CA LEU A 457 63.11 17.45 62.38
C LEU A 457 63.48 15.98 62.61
N GLU A 458 63.05 15.08 61.71
CA GLU A 458 63.30 13.63 61.79
C GLU A 458 64.77 13.24 61.49
N ASP A 459 65.57 14.15 60.91
CA ASP A 459 67.00 13.96 60.63
C ASP A 459 67.93 14.26 61.85
N THR A 460 67.37 14.60 63.02
CA THR A 460 68.16 14.73 64.26
C THR A 460 67.53 14.02 65.46
N LEU A 461 68.37 13.22 66.15
CA LEU A 461 68.20 12.72 67.51
C LEU A 461 67.25 11.53 67.71
N ASP A 462 67.54 10.41 67.03
CA ASP A 462 67.17 9.08 67.55
C ASP A 462 68.39 8.17 67.76
N THR A 463 69.18 8.48 68.81
CA THR A 463 70.08 7.50 69.44
C THR A 463 70.28 7.79 70.94
N THR A 464 70.34 6.70 71.71
CA THR A 464 70.85 6.63 73.11
C THR A 464 69.84 6.78 74.25
N ALA A 465 68.99 5.76 74.34
CA ALA A 465 68.89 4.91 75.54
C ALA A 465 68.37 5.52 76.86
N ALA A 466 67.04 5.52 77.02
CA ALA A 466 66.30 4.41 77.67
C ALA A 466 66.79 3.81 79.03
N GLN A 467 67.71 4.45 79.77
CA GLN A 467 68.10 3.98 81.13
C GLN A 467 68.05 5.04 82.24
N GLN A 468 67.78 6.32 81.93
CA GLN A 468 67.57 7.37 82.96
C GLN A 468 66.09 7.73 83.24
N GLU A 469 65.16 7.44 82.33
CA GLU A 469 63.74 7.82 82.49
C GLU A 469 63.00 7.16 83.68
N LEU A 470 63.45 5.99 84.13
CA LEU A 470 62.71 5.17 85.10
C LEU A 470 62.87 5.61 86.56
N ARG A 471 63.72 6.63 86.83
CA ARG A 471 63.83 7.27 88.15
C ARG A 471 63.23 8.66 88.22
N THR A 472 63.28 9.45 87.14
CA THR A 472 62.67 10.79 87.10
C THR A 472 61.15 10.75 87.03
N LYS A 473 60.55 9.80 86.28
CA LYS A 473 59.09 9.68 86.14
C LYS A 473 58.34 9.55 87.46
N ARG A 474 58.92 8.88 88.48
CA ARG A 474 58.27 8.72 89.81
C ARG A 474 58.23 9.98 90.68
N GLU A 475 59.12 10.95 90.48
CA GLU A 475 59.08 12.23 91.21
C GLU A 475 58.26 13.28 90.44
N GLN A 476 58.14 13.14 89.11
CA GLN A 476 57.24 13.95 88.27
C GLN A 476 55.76 13.60 88.46
N GLU A 477 55.39 12.31 88.51
CA GLU A 477 54.00 11.85 88.71
C GLU A 477 53.34 12.47 89.96
N VAL A 478 54.08 12.66 91.05
CA VAL A 478 53.56 13.24 92.31
C VAL A 478 53.34 14.77 92.22
N ALA A 479 54.08 15.46 91.36
CA ALA A 479 53.89 16.88 91.08
C ALA A 479 52.74 17.12 90.09
N GLU A 480 52.66 16.27 89.05
CA GLU A 480 51.60 16.31 88.03
C GLU A 480 50.23 15.99 88.63
N LEU A 481 50.12 15.01 89.54
CA LEU A 481 48.84 14.70 90.22
C LEU A 481 48.29 15.85 91.07
N LYS A 482 49.12 16.75 91.60
CA LYS A 482 48.62 17.95 92.31
C LYS A 482 48.13 19.02 91.33
N LYS A 483 48.85 19.23 90.23
CA LYS A 483 48.45 20.20 89.20
C LYS A 483 47.19 19.76 88.46
N ALA A 484 47.06 18.46 88.19
CA ALA A 484 45.88 17.87 87.56
C ALA A 484 44.61 18.03 88.40
N ILE A 485 44.68 18.03 89.73
CA ILE A 485 43.52 18.27 90.61
C ILE A 485 43.07 19.74 90.57
N GLU A 486 44.00 20.69 90.48
CA GLU A 486 43.67 22.12 90.34
C GLU A 486 43.14 22.44 88.92
N GLU A 487 43.70 21.82 87.87
CA GLU A 487 43.18 21.92 86.50
C GLU A 487 41.81 21.22 86.33
N GLU A 488 41.59 20.04 86.95
CA GLU A 488 40.25 19.40 86.96
C GLU A 488 39.23 20.24 87.71
N THR A 489 39.56 20.83 88.87
CA THR A 489 38.60 21.66 89.62
C THR A 489 38.16 22.87 88.79
N LYS A 490 39.11 23.51 88.07
CA LYS A 490 38.82 24.63 87.17
C LYS A 490 38.06 24.21 85.91
N ASN A 491 38.35 23.03 85.36
CA ASN A 491 37.55 22.42 84.29
C ASN A 491 36.14 22.08 84.77
N HIS A 492 35.96 21.62 86.01
CA HIS A 492 34.65 21.31 86.56
C HIS A 492 33.78 22.56 86.74
N GLU A 493 34.34 23.68 87.24
CA GLU A 493 33.61 24.95 87.31
C GLU A 493 33.27 25.49 85.91
N SER A 494 34.20 25.41 84.96
CA SER A 494 33.98 25.77 83.55
C SER A 494 32.88 24.91 82.90
N GLN A 495 32.93 23.58 83.09
CA GLN A 495 31.93 22.65 82.60
C GLN A 495 30.57 22.85 83.27
N ILE A 496 30.51 23.21 84.56
CA ILE A 496 29.24 23.55 85.23
C ILE A 496 28.65 24.84 84.64
N GLN A 497 29.49 25.83 84.28
CA GLN A 497 29.03 27.07 83.65
C GLN A 497 28.59 26.84 82.20
N GLU A 498 29.34 26.08 81.40
CA GLU A 498 28.92 25.61 80.07
C GLU A 498 27.64 24.78 80.15
N MET A 499 27.52 23.85 81.11
CA MET A 499 26.32 23.01 81.28
C MET A 499 25.11 23.84 81.68
N ARG A 500 25.25 24.90 82.49
CA ARG A 500 24.15 25.83 82.77
C ARG A 500 23.74 26.62 81.52
N GLN A 501 24.70 27.05 80.72
CA GLN A 501 24.43 27.79 79.48
C GLN A 501 23.80 26.88 78.42
N ARG A 502 24.33 25.65 78.23
CA ARG A 502 23.75 24.60 77.40
C ARG A 502 22.38 24.16 77.90
N HIS A 503 22.13 24.04 79.21
CA HIS A 503 20.78 23.75 79.71
C HIS A 503 19.82 24.91 79.51
N SER A 504 20.28 26.17 79.48
CA SER A 504 19.45 27.31 79.12
C SER A 504 19.07 27.29 77.65
N THR A 505 20.05 27.11 76.74
CA THR A 505 19.79 27.01 75.31
C THR A 505 19.00 25.75 74.97
N VAL A 506 19.25 24.61 75.63
CA VAL A 506 18.45 23.38 75.48
C VAL A 506 17.04 23.55 76.06
N LEU A 507 16.81 24.40 77.07
CA LEU A 507 15.45 24.72 77.53
C LEU A 507 14.70 25.63 76.56
N GLU A 508 15.38 26.59 75.94
CA GLU A 508 14.82 27.42 74.86
C GLU A 508 14.57 26.57 73.60
N GLU A 509 15.54 25.77 73.16
CA GLU A 509 15.39 24.79 72.07
C GLU A 509 14.31 23.75 72.39
N LEU A 510 14.17 23.26 73.62
CA LEU A 510 13.07 22.35 73.98
C LEU A 510 11.72 23.06 74.03
N SER A 511 11.66 24.34 74.40
CA SER A 511 10.43 25.14 74.35
C SER A 511 10.02 25.46 72.91
N GLU A 512 10.99 25.80 72.07
CA GLU A 512 10.79 26.06 70.64
C GLU A 512 10.48 24.75 69.90
N GLN A 513 11.17 23.65 70.19
CA GLN A 513 10.79 22.29 69.75
C GLN A 513 9.44 21.86 70.32
N LEU A 514 8.99 22.32 71.49
CA LEU A 514 7.63 22.04 71.99
C LEU A 514 6.56 22.81 71.21
N GLU A 515 6.80 24.06 70.83
CA GLU A 515 5.91 24.81 69.93
C GLU A 515 5.96 24.29 68.49
N GLN A 516 7.15 23.97 68.00
CA GLN A 516 7.36 23.35 66.69
C GLN A 516 6.75 21.95 66.66
N ALA A 517 6.82 21.17 67.75
CA ALA A 517 6.11 19.89 67.90
C ALA A 517 4.61 20.05 68.07
N LYS A 518 4.10 21.15 68.65
CA LYS A 518 2.66 21.47 68.62
C LYS A 518 2.18 21.83 67.21
N ARG A 519 2.98 22.59 66.45
CA ARG A 519 2.70 22.89 65.02
C ARG A 519 2.83 21.64 64.15
N PHE A 520 3.87 20.82 64.36
CA PHE A 520 4.03 19.52 63.72
C PHE A 520 2.92 18.57 64.11
N LYS A 521 2.44 18.57 65.36
CA LYS A 521 1.29 17.78 65.79
C LYS A 521 -0.01 18.24 65.13
N ALA A 522 -0.27 19.55 65.05
CA ALA A 522 -1.44 20.08 64.36
C ALA A 522 -1.39 19.77 62.85
N ASN A 523 -0.22 19.91 62.22
CA ASN A 523 0.01 19.46 60.85
C ASN A 523 -0.10 17.93 60.74
N LEU A 524 0.41 17.13 61.66
CA LEU A 524 0.27 15.68 61.69
C LEU A 524 -1.17 15.24 61.94
N GLU A 525 -1.98 15.98 62.68
CA GLU A 525 -3.41 15.70 62.87
C GLU A 525 -4.19 16.06 61.60
N LYS A 526 -3.83 17.15 60.90
CA LYS A 526 -4.40 17.52 59.60
C LYS A 526 -3.97 16.57 58.46
N THR A 527 -2.70 16.19 58.42
CA THR A 527 -2.14 15.18 57.51
C THR A 527 -2.64 13.79 57.88
N LYS A 528 -2.86 13.47 59.15
CA LYS A 528 -3.55 12.24 59.56
C LYS A 528 -5.00 12.26 59.09
N GLN A 529 -5.71 13.39 59.16
CA GLN A 529 -7.06 13.49 58.61
C GLN A 529 -7.09 13.33 57.09
N SER A 530 -6.14 13.92 56.35
CA SER A 530 -6.03 13.72 54.90
C SER A 530 -5.53 12.34 54.53
N GLN A 531 -4.70 11.71 55.36
CA GLN A 531 -4.27 10.31 55.20
C GLN A 531 -5.36 9.33 55.68
N GLU A 532 -6.30 9.73 56.53
CA GLU A 532 -7.50 8.95 56.90
C GLU A 532 -8.60 9.08 55.84
N SER A 533 -8.74 10.24 55.17
CA SER A 533 -9.58 10.36 53.98
C SER A 533 -8.96 9.62 52.80
N ALA A 534 -7.67 9.83 52.53
CA ALA A 534 -6.94 9.08 51.51
C ALA A 534 -6.90 7.58 51.84
N ASN A 535 -6.80 7.13 53.09
CA ASN A 535 -6.96 5.70 53.42
C ASN A 535 -8.40 5.19 53.25
N LYS A 536 -9.44 6.03 53.37
CA LYS A 536 -10.82 5.64 53.06
C LYS A 536 -11.06 5.56 51.55
N GLU A 537 -10.50 6.50 50.80
CA GLU A 537 -10.50 6.53 49.33
C GLU A 537 -9.69 5.35 48.79
N LEU A 538 -8.45 5.17 49.22
CA LEU A 538 -7.61 4.00 48.94
C LEU A 538 -8.24 2.70 49.46
N ALA A 539 -9.00 2.67 50.56
CA ALA A 539 -9.74 1.46 50.95
C ALA A 539 -10.93 1.20 50.03
N SER A 540 -11.58 2.23 49.48
CA SER A 540 -12.64 2.11 48.48
C SER A 540 -12.08 1.71 47.11
N GLU A 541 -10.90 2.20 46.76
CA GLU A 541 -10.15 1.89 45.54
C GLU A 541 -9.50 0.51 45.65
N VAL A 542 -8.90 0.14 46.78
CA VAL A 542 -8.50 -1.24 47.07
C VAL A 542 -9.72 -2.17 47.05
N LYS A 543 -10.91 -1.73 47.46
CA LYS A 543 -12.13 -2.54 47.33
C LYS A 543 -12.59 -2.67 45.87
N SER A 544 -12.52 -1.62 45.06
CA SER A 544 -12.84 -1.68 43.62
C SER A 544 -11.79 -2.47 42.84
N LEU A 545 -10.51 -2.32 43.16
CA LEU A 545 -9.39 -3.10 42.65
C LEU A 545 -9.44 -4.55 43.13
N GLN A 546 -9.89 -4.83 44.36
CA GLN A 546 -10.14 -6.20 44.83
C GLN A 546 -11.30 -6.82 44.05
N GLN A 547 -12.34 -6.04 43.74
CA GLN A 547 -13.48 -6.49 42.94
C GLN A 547 -13.07 -6.74 41.47
N ALA A 548 -12.37 -5.79 40.85
CA ALA A 548 -11.75 -5.94 39.52
C ALA A 548 -10.70 -7.07 39.50
N LYS A 549 -9.96 -7.29 40.60
CA LYS A 549 -9.08 -8.44 40.79
C LYS A 549 -9.85 -9.73 40.92
N THR A 550 -11.01 -9.78 41.58
CA THR A 550 -11.84 -11.00 41.61
C THR A 550 -12.45 -11.30 40.23
N GLU A 551 -12.85 -10.28 39.47
CA GLU A 551 -13.31 -10.44 38.09
C GLU A 551 -12.17 -10.85 37.15
N SER A 552 -10.98 -10.26 37.32
CA SER A 552 -9.76 -10.63 36.61
C SER A 552 -9.29 -12.03 37.00
N GLU A 553 -9.35 -12.43 38.26
CA GLU A 553 -9.09 -13.80 38.72
C GLU A 553 -10.15 -14.78 38.23
N HIS A 554 -11.41 -14.36 38.05
CA HIS A 554 -12.45 -15.19 37.48
C HIS A 554 -12.25 -15.37 35.97
N LYS A 555 -11.90 -14.31 35.24
CA LYS A 555 -11.45 -14.37 33.83
C LYS A 555 -10.18 -15.20 33.69
N ARG A 556 -9.19 -15.02 34.57
CA ARG A 556 -7.94 -15.78 34.64
C ARG A 556 -8.20 -17.25 34.94
N LYS A 557 -9.09 -17.59 35.88
CA LYS A 557 -9.52 -18.97 36.14
C LYS A 557 -10.29 -19.59 34.96
N LYS A 558 -11.08 -18.79 34.24
CA LYS A 558 -11.77 -19.24 33.01
C LYS A 558 -10.77 -19.49 31.86
N LEU A 559 -9.77 -18.63 31.72
CA LEU A 559 -8.66 -18.80 30.78
C LEU A 559 -7.71 -19.94 31.20
N GLU A 560 -7.46 -20.14 32.50
CA GLU A 560 -6.72 -21.29 33.04
C GLU A 560 -7.48 -22.60 32.84
N ALA A 561 -8.81 -22.60 32.97
CA ALA A 561 -9.65 -23.75 32.66
C ALA A 561 -9.63 -24.06 31.15
N GLN A 562 -9.69 -23.04 30.28
CA GLN A 562 -9.52 -23.21 28.84
C GLN A 562 -8.08 -23.66 28.48
N LEU A 563 -7.07 -23.15 29.17
CA LEU A 563 -5.67 -23.58 29.01
C LEU A 563 -5.48 -25.01 29.51
N GLN A 564 -6.14 -25.42 30.61
CA GLN A 564 -6.15 -26.80 31.08
C GLN A 564 -6.91 -27.71 30.11
N GLU A 565 -8.00 -27.27 29.48
CA GLU A 565 -8.68 -28.03 28.42
C GLU A 565 -7.78 -28.17 27.19
N PHE A 566 -7.08 -27.11 26.77
CA PHE A 566 -6.09 -27.19 25.69
C PHE A 566 -4.90 -28.08 26.06
N MET A 567 -4.36 -28.00 27.29
CA MET A 567 -3.29 -28.89 27.76
C MET A 567 -3.77 -30.33 27.91
N ALA A 568 -5.04 -30.56 28.27
CA ALA A 568 -5.65 -31.90 28.27
C ALA A 568 -5.76 -32.43 26.83
N ARG A 569 -6.25 -31.63 25.87
CA ARG A 569 -6.27 -32.02 24.44
C ARG A 569 -4.87 -32.21 23.85
N VAL A 570 -3.88 -31.44 24.28
CA VAL A 570 -2.48 -31.62 23.87
C VAL A 570 -1.91 -32.90 24.47
N THR A 571 -2.16 -33.20 25.75
CA THR A 571 -1.69 -34.46 26.37
C THR A 571 -2.47 -35.69 25.90
N GLU A 572 -3.73 -35.56 25.50
CA GLU A 572 -4.47 -36.59 24.74
C GLU A 572 -3.90 -36.75 23.33
N GLY A 573 -3.53 -35.66 22.65
CA GLY A 573 -2.84 -35.68 21.37
C GLY A 573 -1.43 -36.29 21.45
N GLU A 574 -0.70 -36.05 22.53
CA GLU A 574 0.61 -36.67 22.80
C GLU A 574 0.47 -38.14 23.21
N LYS A 575 -0.58 -38.51 23.95
CA LYS A 575 -0.94 -39.92 24.17
C LYS A 575 -1.31 -40.61 22.88
N ALA A 576 -2.18 -40.04 22.06
CA ALA A 576 -2.54 -40.59 20.74
C ALA A 576 -1.34 -40.69 19.81
N LYS A 577 -0.42 -39.71 19.84
CA LYS A 577 0.87 -39.76 19.14
C LYS A 577 1.79 -40.84 19.71
N GLY A 578 1.81 -41.05 21.02
CA GLY A 578 2.55 -42.12 21.70
C GLY A 578 2.00 -43.51 21.36
N GLU A 579 0.68 -43.69 21.40
CA GLU A 579 -0.03 -44.91 20.98
C GLU A 579 0.17 -45.18 19.48
N LEU A 580 0.12 -44.15 18.62
CA LEU A 580 0.45 -44.28 17.20
C LEU A 580 1.94 -44.59 16.98
N ALA A 581 2.85 -44.03 17.78
CA ALA A 581 4.28 -44.34 17.71
C ALA A 581 4.56 -45.77 18.19
N GLU A 582 3.92 -46.24 19.26
CA GLU A 582 3.97 -47.63 19.70
C GLU A 582 3.37 -48.57 18.66
N ARG A 583 2.25 -48.19 18.03
CA ARG A 583 1.60 -48.98 16.98
C ARG A 583 2.43 -49.02 15.72
N THR A 584 3.12 -47.93 15.38
CA THR A 584 4.11 -47.86 14.30
C THR A 584 5.35 -48.68 14.65
N HIS A 585 5.80 -48.68 15.91
CA HIS A 585 6.93 -49.50 16.35
C HIS A 585 6.59 -50.99 16.42
N LYS A 586 5.35 -51.36 16.78
CA LYS A 586 4.80 -52.72 16.69
C LYS A 586 4.68 -53.16 15.23
N LEU A 587 4.13 -52.32 14.35
CA LEU A 587 4.09 -52.59 12.90
C LEU A 587 5.50 -52.63 12.28
N GLN A 588 6.46 -51.84 12.78
CA GLN A 588 7.86 -51.91 12.35
C GLN A 588 8.51 -53.20 12.84
N THR A 589 8.29 -53.64 14.08
CA THR A 589 8.82 -54.93 14.55
C THR A 589 8.12 -56.12 13.90
N GLU A 590 6.84 -56.02 13.55
CA GLU A 590 6.15 -56.99 12.70
C GLU A 590 6.72 -56.98 11.27
N LEU A 591 7.03 -55.81 10.70
CA LEU A 591 7.68 -55.67 9.40
C LEU A 591 9.12 -56.20 9.40
N ASP A 592 9.87 -55.95 10.47
CA ASP A 592 11.24 -56.46 10.67
C ASP A 592 11.22 -57.98 10.87
N ASN A 593 10.22 -58.52 11.59
CA ASN A 593 10.01 -59.96 11.73
C ASN A 593 9.57 -60.61 10.41
N VAL A 594 8.68 -59.98 9.65
CA VAL A 594 8.29 -60.45 8.30
C VAL A 594 9.47 -60.35 7.34
N SER A 595 10.28 -59.29 7.42
CA SER A 595 11.51 -59.14 6.64
C SER A 595 12.56 -60.17 7.03
N ALA A 596 12.68 -60.53 8.31
CA ALA A 596 13.53 -61.62 8.78
C ALA A 596 13.01 -63.00 8.31
N LEU A 597 11.69 -63.21 8.28
CA LEU A 597 11.08 -64.42 7.72
C LEU A 597 11.23 -64.48 6.19
N VAL A 598 11.17 -63.34 5.49
CA VAL A 598 11.47 -63.23 4.06
C VAL A 598 12.95 -63.49 3.82
N GLU A 599 13.87 -62.90 4.59
CA GLU A 599 15.30 -63.22 4.54
C GLU A 599 15.57 -64.70 4.87
N GLU A 600 14.84 -65.33 5.78
CA GLU A 600 14.99 -66.76 6.07
C GLU A 600 14.40 -67.62 4.94
N ALA A 601 13.30 -67.19 4.33
CA ALA A 601 12.72 -67.83 3.14
C ALA A 601 13.59 -67.65 1.90
N GLU A 602 14.29 -66.52 1.76
CA GLU A 602 15.28 -66.24 0.73
C GLU A 602 16.59 -66.99 1.01
N LYS A 603 17.05 -67.11 2.27
CA LYS A 603 18.19 -67.97 2.63
C LYS A 603 17.87 -69.45 2.41
N LYS A 604 16.61 -69.88 2.65
CA LYS A 604 16.11 -71.21 2.27
C LYS A 604 15.96 -71.33 0.75
N GLY A 605 15.49 -70.30 0.06
CA GLY A 605 15.37 -70.24 -1.39
C GLY A 605 16.72 -70.28 -2.10
N VAL A 606 17.74 -69.61 -1.57
CA VAL A 606 19.13 -69.65 -2.04
C VAL A 606 19.80 -70.97 -1.66
N LYS A 607 19.47 -71.59 -0.53
CA LYS A 607 19.90 -72.97 -0.23
C LYS A 607 19.27 -73.97 -1.20
N LEU A 608 17.96 -73.90 -1.43
CA LEU A 608 17.23 -74.74 -2.37
C LEU A 608 17.67 -74.48 -3.82
N ALA A 609 17.96 -73.23 -4.20
CA ALA A 609 18.55 -72.90 -5.49
C ALA A 609 19.96 -73.48 -5.61
N LYS A 610 20.80 -73.41 -4.58
CA LYS A 610 22.12 -74.07 -4.56
C LYS A 610 22.04 -75.60 -4.52
N GLU A 611 21.01 -76.18 -3.93
CA GLU A 611 20.73 -77.61 -3.98
C GLU A 611 20.20 -78.02 -5.35
N VAL A 612 19.35 -77.20 -5.99
CA VAL A 612 18.91 -77.36 -7.39
C VAL A 612 20.08 -77.16 -8.35
N ASP A 613 21.00 -76.23 -8.13
CA ASP A 613 22.21 -76.05 -8.93
C ASP A 613 23.20 -77.20 -8.70
N ASN A 614 23.33 -77.74 -7.48
CA ASN A 614 24.09 -78.97 -7.23
C ASN A 614 23.42 -80.20 -7.86
N LEU A 615 22.09 -80.28 -7.88
CA LEU A 615 21.35 -81.36 -8.51
C LEU A 615 21.37 -81.24 -10.04
N ASN A 616 21.34 -80.01 -10.58
CA ASN A 616 21.55 -79.71 -11.99
C ASN A 616 23.01 -79.95 -12.39
N SER A 617 23.98 -79.64 -11.53
CA SER A 617 25.40 -80.00 -11.75
C SER A 617 25.55 -81.51 -11.74
N ARG A 618 24.93 -82.26 -10.82
CA ARG A 618 24.95 -83.73 -10.83
C ARG A 618 24.15 -84.34 -11.99
N LEU A 619 23.09 -83.67 -12.43
CA LEU A 619 22.34 -84.05 -13.63
C LEU A 619 23.20 -83.79 -14.87
N GLN A 620 23.90 -82.66 -14.93
CA GLN A 620 24.85 -82.33 -16.00
C GLN A 620 26.07 -83.26 -15.98
N ASP A 621 26.62 -83.62 -14.83
CA ASP A 621 27.68 -84.64 -14.69
C ASP A 621 27.15 -86.01 -15.18
N SER A 622 25.89 -86.34 -14.88
CA SER A 622 25.24 -87.58 -15.33
C SER A 622 24.84 -87.52 -16.81
N GLU A 623 24.57 -86.34 -17.37
CA GLU A 623 24.30 -86.11 -18.79
C GLU A 623 25.59 -86.05 -19.59
N GLU A 624 26.70 -85.56 -19.02
CA GLU A 624 28.05 -85.64 -19.58
C GLU A 624 28.56 -87.08 -19.52
N LEU A 625 28.31 -87.84 -18.44
CA LEU A 625 28.56 -89.28 -18.41
C LEU A 625 27.69 -90.04 -19.43
N LEU A 626 26.41 -89.67 -19.58
CA LEU A 626 25.53 -90.23 -20.61
C LEU A 626 25.96 -89.82 -22.02
N GLN A 627 26.49 -88.61 -22.22
CA GLN A 627 27.08 -88.15 -23.48
C GLN A 627 28.41 -88.83 -23.75
N GLU A 628 29.23 -89.13 -22.75
CA GLU A 628 30.50 -89.85 -22.88
C GLU A 628 30.24 -91.33 -23.18
N GLU A 629 29.26 -91.98 -22.52
CA GLU A 629 28.77 -93.30 -22.93
C GLU A 629 28.12 -93.27 -24.33
N THR A 630 27.35 -92.23 -24.67
CA THR A 630 26.78 -92.07 -26.01
C THR A 630 27.86 -91.81 -27.04
N ARG A 631 28.96 -91.14 -26.69
CA ARG A 631 30.14 -90.90 -27.53
C ARG A 631 30.96 -92.19 -27.71
N GLN A 632 31.11 -93.00 -26.66
CA GLN A 632 31.71 -94.34 -26.76
C GLN A 632 30.82 -95.27 -27.60
N LYS A 633 29.49 -95.21 -27.43
CA LYS A 633 28.50 -95.96 -28.23
C LYS A 633 28.40 -95.46 -29.68
N LEU A 634 28.63 -94.18 -29.93
CA LEU A 634 28.76 -93.60 -31.27
C LEU A 634 30.12 -93.91 -31.89
N ASN A 635 31.20 -94.06 -31.12
CA ASN A 635 32.50 -94.52 -31.63
C ASN A 635 32.47 -96.02 -31.97
N LEU A 636 31.87 -96.86 -31.11
CA LEU A 636 31.59 -98.26 -31.42
C LEU A 636 30.59 -98.38 -32.59
N GLY A 637 29.57 -97.51 -32.63
CA GLY A 637 28.63 -97.39 -33.73
C GLY A 637 29.27 -96.89 -35.03
N ALA A 638 30.31 -96.05 -34.95
CA ALA A 638 31.11 -95.61 -36.10
C ALA A 638 32.05 -96.71 -36.58
N LEU A 639 32.59 -97.54 -35.68
CA LEU A 639 33.37 -98.72 -36.05
C LEU A 639 32.50 -99.81 -36.69
N ILE A 640 31.27 -100.02 -36.18
CA ILE A 640 30.27 -100.89 -36.80
C ILE A 640 29.83 -100.31 -38.15
N ARG A 641 29.52 -99.01 -38.24
CA ARG A 641 29.19 -98.35 -39.51
C ARG A 641 30.34 -98.38 -40.51
N GLN A 642 31.59 -98.30 -40.07
CA GLN A 642 32.76 -98.46 -40.94
C GLN A 642 32.78 -99.87 -41.55
N LEU A 643 32.59 -100.91 -40.73
CA LEU A 643 32.48 -102.29 -41.21
C LEU A 643 31.21 -102.54 -42.06
N GLU A 644 30.13 -101.80 -41.81
CA GLU A 644 28.92 -101.80 -42.65
C GLU A 644 29.13 -101.04 -43.96
N THR A 645 29.92 -99.95 -44.00
CA THR A 645 30.31 -99.28 -45.25
C THR A 645 31.35 -100.05 -46.04
N ASP A 646 32.25 -100.79 -45.38
CA ASP A 646 33.17 -101.71 -46.04
C ASP A 646 32.40 -102.89 -46.67
N LYS A 647 31.31 -103.32 -46.02
CA LYS A 647 30.34 -104.28 -46.59
C LYS A 647 29.46 -103.65 -47.69
N SER A 648 29.05 -102.39 -47.53
CA SER A 648 28.20 -101.67 -48.49
C SER A 648 28.96 -101.36 -49.78
N THR A 649 30.22 -100.94 -49.70
CA THR A 649 31.07 -100.69 -50.88
C THR A 649 31.39 -101.97 -51.65
N LEU A 650 31.45 -103.13 -50.98
CA LEU A 650 31.51 -104.45 -51.63
C LEU A 650 30.17 -104.90 -52.26
N LEU A 651 29.04 -104.29 -51.89
CA LEU A 651 27.72 -104.52 -52.49
C LEU A 651 27.41 -103.49 -53.60
N GLU A 652 27.80 -102.23 -53.44
CA GLU A 652 27.68 -101.18 -54.47
C GLU A 652 28.54 -101.52 -55.69
N GLN A 653 29.72 -102.13 -55.51
CA GLN A 653 30.50 -102.72 -56.62
C GLN A 653 29.79 -103.89 -57.33
N GLN A 654 28.75 -104.48 -56.73
CA GLN A 654 27.91 -105.52 -57.36
C GLN A 654 26.65 -104.92 -57.99
N GLU A 655 26.08 -103.84 -57.42
CA GLU A 655 24.87 -103.18 -57.92
C GLU A 655 25.17 -102.18 -59.06
N GLU A 656 26.36 -101.56 -59.12
CA GLU A 656 26.79 -100.72 -60.26
C GLU A 656 26.89 -101.53 -61.57
N GLU A 657 27.18 -102.83 -61.52
CA GLU A 657 27.12 -103.76 -62.67
C GLU A 657 25.66 -104.08 -63.11
N GLU A 658 24.66 -103.97 -62.22
CA GLU A 658 23.25 -104.21 -62.57
C GLU A 658 22.47 -102.94 -62.96
N GLU A 659 22.76 -101.78 -62.35
CA GLU A 659 21.95 -100.58 -62.52
C GLU A 659 22.27 -99.80 -63.80
N ALA A 660 23.48 -99.98 -64.35
CA ALA A 660 23.84 -99.56 -65.71
C ALA A 660 22.92 -100.16 -66.80
N ARG A 661 22.15 -101.23 -66.48
CA ARG A 661 21.24 -101.92 -67.38
C ARG A 661 19.78 -101.44 -67.33
N ARG A 662 19.36 -100.70 -66.30
CA ARG A 662 17.93 -100.31 -66.09
C ARG A 662 17.59 -98.85 -66.37
N SER A 663 18.58 -97.94 -66.38
CA SER A 663 18.34 -96.50 -66.55
C SER A 663 17.87 -96.09 -67.95
N LEU A 664 18.02 -96.96 -68.96
CA LEU A 664 17.63 -96.72 -70.36
C LEU A 664 16.12 -96.83 -70.65
N GLU A 665 15.30 -97.36 -69.73
CA GLU A 665 13.96 -97.87 -70.11
C GLU A 665 12.75 -97.04 -69.62
N LYS A 666 12.92 -96.04 -68.73
CA LYS A 666 11.79 -95.33 -68.08
C LYS A 666 11.57 -93.86 -68.44
N GLN A 667 12.36 -93.25 -69.31
CA GLN A 667 12.13 -91.86 -69.79
C GLN A 667 10.94 -91.72 -70.79
N LEU A 668 10.10 -92.76 -70.94
CA LEU A 668 9.06 -92.88 -71.97
C LEU A 668 7.62 -92.61 -71.50
N GLN A 669 7.38 -92.29 -70.21
CA GLN A 669 6.02 -92.15 -69.65
C GLN A 669 5.58 -90.74 -69.19
N THR A 670 6.38 -89.71 -69.44
CA THR A 670 5.93 -88.61 -70.31
C THR A 670 4.63 -87.87 -69.96
N LEU A 671 3.62 -87.97 -70.83
CA LEU A 671 2.72 -86.87 -71.18
C LEU A 671 1.27 -87.34 -71.41
N GLN A 672 0.40 -87.38 -70.39
CA GLN A 672 -1.00 -87.78 -70.65
C GLN A 672 -2.15 -87.37 -69.69
N ALA A 673 -1.99 -86.42 -68.75
CA ALA A 673 -3.08 -86.11 -67.79
C ALA A 673 -3.26 -84.62 -67.39
N GLN A 674 -3.34 -83.72 -68.38
CA GLN A 674 -3.85 -82.35 -68.17
C GLN A 674 -5.09 -82.11 -69.04
N LEU A 675 -6.31 -82.43 -68.57
CA LEU A 675 -7.60 -81.92 -69.09
C LEU A 675 -8.82 -82.55 -68.39
N PHE A 676 -9.40 -81.88 -67.39
CA PHE A 676 -10.87 -81.91 -67.17
C PHE A 676 -11.36 -80.75 -66.28
N GLU A 677 -12.63 -80.39 -66.45
CA GLU A 677 -13.45 -79.54 -65.56
C GLU A 677 -13.04 -78.08 -65.31
N SER A 678 -13.27 -77.27 -66.35
CA SER A 678 -14.05 -76.04 -66.16
C SER A 678 -15.48 -76.24 -66.68
N LYS A 679 -16.50 -75.75 -65.95
CA LYS A 679 -17.85 -75.25 -66.37
C LYS A 679 -19.04 -75.66 -65.47
N LYS A 680 -19.67 -74.67 -64.82
CA LYS A 680 -21.12 -74.48 -64.50
C LYS A 680 -21.24 -73.41 -63.39
N ARG A 681 -22.33 -72.65 -63.17
CA ARG A 681 -23.50 -72.09 -63.90
C ARG A 681 -23.99 -70.95 -62.94
N LEU A 682 -24.48 -69.75 -63.27
CA LEU A 682 -25.41 -69.27 -64.31
C LEU A 682 -26.77 -70.00 -64.25
N ASP A 683 -27.92 -69.40 -64.48
CA ASP A 683 -28.37 -68.01 -64.60
C ASP A 683 -29.82 -68.02 -64.05
N GLU A 684 -30.68 -67.07 -64.46
CA GLU A 684 -32.17 -67.07 -64.39
C GLU A 684 -32.81 -66.31 -63.18
N ASP A 685 -33.83 -65.46 -63.36
CA ASP A 685 -34.36 -64.87 -64.62
C ASP A 685 -35.20 -63.58 -64.40
N VAL A 686 -35.65 -62.97 -65.51
CA VAL A 686 -36.44 -61.73 -65.59
C VAL A 686 -37.96 -61.95 -65.40
N GLY A 687 -38.68 -60.96 -64.86
CA GLY A 687 -40.15 -60.96 -64.85
C GLY A 687 -40.83 -59.58 -64.69
N VAL A 688 -41.77 -59.27 -65.59
CA VAL A 688 -42.80 -58.21 -65.54
C VAL A 688 -42.31 -56.76 -65.75
N ILE A 689 -42.09 -56.42 -67.02
CA ILE A 689 -42.01 -55.05 -67.53
C ILE A 689 -43.40 -54.64 -68.04
N GLU A 690 -44.16 -53.82 -67.30
CA GLU A 690 -45.28 -53.05 -67.87
C GLU A 690 -45.91 -51.99 -66.93
N SER A 691 -45.70 -52.06 -65.61
CA SER A 691 -46.08 -50.98 -64.66
C SER A 691 -45.07 -49.81 -64.59
N LEU A 692 -44.06 -49.83 -65.46
CA LEU A 692 -42.80 -49.11 -65.23
C LEU A 692 -42.78 -47.63 -65.63
N GLU A 693 -43.63 -47.18 -66.57
CA GLU A 693 -43.42 -45.87 -67.21
C GLU A 693 -43.84 -44.66 -66.36
N GLU A 694 -44.82 -44.80 -65.47
CA GLU A 694 -45.19 -43.72 -64.53
C GLU A 694 -44.30 -43.70 -63.28
N ALA A 695 -43.79 -44.86 -62.85
CA ALA A 695 -42.76 -44.96 -61.82
C ALA A 695 -41.43 -44.35 -62.30
N LYS A 696 -41.08 -44.55 -63.58
CA LYS A 696 -39.84 -44.07 -64.21
C LYS A 696 -39.59 -42.57 -64.03
N ARG A 697 -40.61 -41.71 -64.10
CA ARG A 697 -40.41 -40.24 -63.92
C ARG A 697 -40.13 -39.81 -62.48
N LYS A 698 -40.59 -40.56 -61.46
CA LYS A 698 -40.17 -40.32 -60.06
C LYS A 698 -38.79 -40.92 -59.81
N LEU A 699 -38.61 -42.19 -60.18
CA LEU A 699 -37.34 -42.90 -60.05
C LEU A 699 -36.19 -42.20 -60.77
N GLN A 700 -36.40 -41.58 -61.93
CA GLN A 700 -35.32 -40.90 -62.66
C GLN A 700 -34.83 -39.63 -61.93
N LYS A 701 -35.72 -38.92 -61.22
CA LYS A 701 -35.35 -37.77 -60.38
C LYS A 701 -34.72 -38.22 -59.04
N GLU A 702 -35.15 -39.35 -58.51
CA GLU A 702 -34.47 -40.00 -57.38
C GLU A 702 -33.10 -40.54 -57.78
N ILE A 703 -32.93 -41.11 -58.98
CA ILE A 703 -31.65 -41.62 -59.52
C ILE A 703 -30.66 -40.47 -59.72
N GLU A 704 -31.07 -39.31 -60.23
CA GLU A 704 -30.18 -38.14 -60.34
C GLU A 704 -29.70 -37.65 -58.97
N LEU A 705 -30.60 -37.57 -57.97
CA LEU A 705 -30.24 -37.26 -56.58
C LEU A 705 -29.36 -38.36 -55.93
N THR A 706 -29.63 -39.62 -56.21
CA THR A 706 -28.87 -40.76 -55.66
C THR A 706 -27.49 -40.85 -56.31
N ASN A 707 -27.35 -40.50 -57.60
CA ASN A 707 -26.07 -40.42 -58.29
C ASN A 707 -25.25 -39.22 -57.82
N GLN A 708 -25.85 -38.05 -57.59
CA GLN A 708 -25.15 -36.94 -56.95
C GLN A 708 -24.66 -37.33 -55.55
N HIS A 709 -25.51 -37.96 -54.74
CA HIS A 709 -25.08 -38.51 -53.45
C HIS A 709 -24.03 -39.62 -53.59
N LEU A 710 -24.06 -40.42 -54.66
CA LEU A 710 -23.04 -41.45 -54.91
C LEU A 710 -21.70 -40.81 -55.28
N GLU A 711 -21.68 -39.77 -56.12
CA GLU A 711 -20.46 -39.00 -56.43
C GLU A 711 -19.93 -38.26 -55.21
N GLU A 712 -20.79 -37.60 -54.42
CA GLU A 712 -20.41 -37.00 -53.14
C GLU A 712 -19.82 -38.03 -52.17
N LYS A 713 -20.43 -39.21 -52.04
CA LYS A 713 -19.92 -40.31 -51.20
C LYS A 713 -18.62 -40.89 -51.75
N THR A 714 -18.47 -40.99 -53.07
CA THR A 714 -17.23 -41.46 -53.71
C THR A 714 -16.09 -40.46 -53.50
N MET A 715 -16.33 -39.16 -53.69
CA MET A 715 -15.35 -38.10 -53.38
C MET A 715 -15.03 -38.02 -51.89
N ALA A 716 -16.00 -38.32 -51.01
CA ALA A 716 -15.77 -38.41 -49.57
C ALA A 716 -14.92 -39.64 -49.21
N LEU A 717 -15.17 -40.80 -49.81
CA LEU A 717 -14.36 -42.01 -49.66
C LEU A 717 -12.93 -41.77 -50.14
N ASP A 718 -12.76 -41.19 -51.32
CA ASP A 718 -11.45 -40.88 -51.91
C ASP A 718 -10.64 -39.89 -51.06
N LYS A 719 -11.30 -38.91 -50.44
CA LYS A 719 -10.69 -38.03 -49.42
C LYS A 719 -10.32 -38.78 -48.14
N MET A 720 -11.19 -39.67 -47.65
CA MET A 720 -10.95 -40.48 -46.45
C MET A 720 -9.83 -41.50 -46.65
N GLU A 721 -9.67 -42.04 -47.86
CA GLU A 721 -8.59 -42.95 -48.22
C GLU A 721 -7.24 -42.20 -48.31
N LYS A 722 -7.23 -40.99 -48.87
CA LYS A 722 -6.05 -40.11 -48.85
C LYS A 722 -5.65 -39.70 -47.43
N THR A 723 -6.57 -39.36 -46.53
CA THR A 723 -6.22 -39.08 -45.12
C THR A 723 -5.81 -40.33 -44.36
N LYS A 724 -6.44 -41.49 -44.60
CA LYS A 724 -6.01 -42.78 -44.04
C LYS A 724 -4.57 -43.10 -44.44
N ASN A 725 -4.22 -42.97 -45.72
CA ASN A 725 -2.88 -43.27 -46.21
C ASN A 725 -1.84 -42.29 -45.64
N ARG A 726 -2.17 -41.00 -45.50
CA ARG A 726 -1.27 -40.03 -44.85
C ARG A 726 -1.05 -40.35 -43.37
N LEU A 727 -2.12 -40.69 -42.63
CA LEU A 727 -2.02 -41.09 -41.22
C LEU A 727 -1.29 -42.42 -41.02
N GLN A 728 -1.39 -43.34 -41.99
CA GLN A 728 -0.60 -44.58 -41.99
C GLN A 728 0.88 -44.27 -42.19
N GLN A 729 1.23 -43.40 -43.15
CA GLN A 729 2.62 -42.99 -43.38
C GLN A 729 3.21 -42.25 -42.16
N GLU A 730 2.47 -41.30 -41.57
CA GLU A 730 2.87 -40.62 -40.32
C GLU A 730 3.08 -41.59 -39.14
N LEU A 731 2.35 -42.71 -39.11
CA LEU A 731 2.50 -43.77 -38.11
C LEU A 731 3.73 -44.64 -38.39
N ASP A 732 3.92 -45.05 -39.64
CA ASP A 732 5.02 -45.90 -40.07
C ASP A 732 6.37 -45.19 -39.87
N ASP A 733 6.46 -43.89 -40.25
CA ASP A 733 7.64 -43.05 -40.00
C ASP A 733 7.95 -42.95 -38.49
N GLN A 734 6.93 -42.74 -37.65
CA GLN A 734 7.12 -42.70 -36.18
C GLN A 734 7.51 -44.06 -35.59
N MET A 735 7.09 -45.18 -36.18
CA MET A 735 7.51 -46.52 -35.76
C MET A 735 8.98 -46.77 -36.12
N VAL A 736 9.41 -46.37 -37.33
CA VAL A 736 10.82 -46.46 -37.75
C VAL A 736 11.72 -45.62 -36.84
N ASP A 737 11.37 -44.37 -36.56
CA ASP A 737 12.12 -43.50 -35.63
C ASP A 737 12.16 -44.08 -34.20
N LEU A 738 11.04 -44.62 -33.73
CA LEU A 738 10.92 -45.24 -32.40
C LEU A 738 11.88 -46.42 -32.25
N ASP A 739 11.93 -47.30 -33.25
CA ASP A 739 12.73 -48.52 -33.24
C ASP A 739 14.20 -48.24 -33.54
N HIS A 740 14.53 -47.29 -34.42
CA HIS A 740 15.89 -46.80 -34.61
C HIS A 740 16.47 -46.24 -33.29
N GLN A 741 15.72 -45.40 -32.58
CA GLN A 741 16.11 -44.89 -31.26
C GLN A 741 16.25 -46.00 -30.21
N ARG A 742 15.35 -46.99 -30.18
CA ARG A 742 15.46 -48.16 -29.29
C ARG A 742 16.72 -48.97 -29.59
N GLN A 743 17.05 -49.16 -30.86
CA GLN A 743 18.22 -49.93 -31.28
C GLN A 743 19.53 -49.20 -30.95
N ILE A 744 19.58 -47.87 -31.11
CA ILE A 744 20.71 -47.05 -30.64
C ILE A 744 20.88 -47.20 -29.13
N VAL A 745 19.83 -46.99 -28.33
CA VAL A 745 19.89 -47.12 -26.87
C VAL A 745 20.34 -48.53 -26.46
N SER A 746 19.73 -49.59 -27.02
CA SER A 746 20.14 -50.97 -26.72
C SER A 746 21.60 -51.26 -27.11
N ASN A 747 22.09 -50.70 -28.21
CA ASN A 747 23.48 -50.87 -28.63
C ASN A 747 24.46 -50.10 -27.73
N LEU A 748 24.09 -48.90 -27.26
CA LEU A 748 24.87 -48.13 -26.30
C LEU A 748 24.89 -48.83 -24.92
N GLU A 749 23.74 -49.29 -24.42
CA GLU A 749 23.65 -50.10 -23.20
C GLU A 749 24.50 -51.38 -23.28
N LYS A 750 24.49 -52.08 -24.42
CA LYS A 750 25.33 -53.27 -24.63
C LYS A 750 26.82 -52.94 -24.68
N LYS A 751 27.21 -51.78 -25.22
CA LYS A 751 28.61 -51.32 -25.21
C LYS A 751 29.03 -50.93 -23.79
N GLN A 752 28.21 -50.13 -23.10
CA GLN A 752 28.45 -49.71 -21.72
C GLN A 752 28.61 -50.93 -20.81
N LYS A 753 27.64 -51.86 -20.82
CA LYS A 753 27.71 -53.12 -20.06
C LYS A 753 28.95 -53.95 -20.36
N LYS A 754 29.47 -53.95 -21.61
CA LYS A 754 30.72 -54.65 -21.93
C LYS A 754 31.96 -53.92 -21.39
N PHE A 755 31.99 -52.59 -21.45
CA PHE A 755 33.05 -51.81 -20.81
C PHE A 755 33.03 -51.97 -19.29
N ASP A 756 31.85 -51.84 -18.68
CA ASP A 756 31.62 -52.06 -17.25
C ASP A 756 32.02 -53.47 -16.84
N GLN A 757 31.69 -54.49 -17.65
CA GLN A 757 32.09 -55.88 -17.42
C GLN A 757 33.61 -56.05 -17.45
N MET A 758 34.30 -55.61 -18.52
CA MET A 758 35.76 -55.71 -18.60
C MET A 758 36.44 -54.95 -17.46
N LEU A 759 35.93 -53.78 -17.12
CA LEU A 759 36.43 -52.98 -15.99
C LEU A 759 36.14 -53.65 -14.63
N ALA A 760 35.00 -54.32 -14.48
CA ALA A 760 34.65 -55.08 -13.28
C ALA A 760 35.48 -56.36 -13.14
N GLU A 761 35.78 -57.04 -14.24
CA GLU A 761 36.69 -58.20 -14.29
C GLU A 761 38.10 -57.78 -13.86
N GLU A 762 38.67 -56.72 -14.46
CA GLU A 762 39.99 -56.17 -14.05
C GLU A 762 39.99 -55.64 -12.60
N LYS A 763 38.93 -54.92 -12.18
CA LYS A 763 38.77 -54.51 -10.77
C LYS A 763 38.67 -55.71 -9.84
N SER A 764 38.00 -56.79 -10.22
CA SER A 764 37.86 -58.02 -9.43
C SER A 764 39.19 -58.77 -9.31
N ILE A 765 39.94 -58.89 -10.40
CA ILE A 765 41.29 -59.47 -10.41
C ILE A 765 42.23 -58.64 -9.52
N SER A 766 42.23 -57.31 -9.67
CA SER A 766 43.02 -56.40 -8.85
C SER A 766 42.64 -56.44 -7.36
N ALA A 767 41.34 -56.46 -7.05
CA ALA A 767 40.84 -56.60 -5.69
C ALA A 767 41.21 -57.95 -5.08
N ARG A 768 41.16 -59.04 -5.86
CA ARG A 768 41.60 -60.36 -5.43
C ARG A 768 43.09 -60.41 -5.14
N TYR A 769 43.94 -59.82 -5.98
CA TYR A 769 45.37 -59.73 -5.69
C TYR A 769 45.68 -58.84 -4.48
N ALA A 770 44.90 -57.77 -4.26
CA ALA A 770 44.99 -56.97 -3.04
C ALA A 770 44.59 -57.79 -1.80
N GLU A 771 43.50 -58.57 -1.85
CA GLU A 771 43.07 -59.44 -0.75
C GLU A 771 44.08 -60.58 -0.49
N GLU A 772 44.60 -61.22 -1.52
CA GLU A 772 45.62 -62.27 -1.41
C GLU A 772 46.93 -61.71 -0.80
N ARG A 773 47.34 -60.49 -1.19
CA ARG A 773 48.47 -59.78 -0.57
C ARG A 773 48.20 -59.44 0.90
N ASP A 774 47.04 -58.85 1.20
CA ASP A 774 46.70 -58.38 2.55
C ASP A 774 46.52 -59.57 3.50
N ARG A 775 46.02 -60.71 3.00
CA ARG A 775 45.97 -61.99 3.71
C ARG A 775 47.37 -62.55 3.97
N ALA A 776 48.25 -62.55 2.96
CA ALA A 776 49.64 -62.99 3.13
C ALA A 776 50.42 -62.10 4.12
N GLU A 777 50.19 -60.78 4.11
CA GLU A 777 50.78 -59.85 5.07
C GLU A 777 50.19 -60.05 6.48
N ALA A 778 48.88 -60.28 6.62
CA ALA A 778 48.25 -60.61 7.88
C ALA A 778 48.80 -61.93 8.47
N GLU A 779 48.94 -62.98 7.65
CA GLU A 779 49.58 -64.23 8.06
C GLU A 779 51.05 -64.05 8.46
N ALA A 780 51.80 -63.20 7.76
CA ALA A 780 53.19 -62.89 8.10
C ALA A 780 53.27 -62.19 9.47
N ARG A 781 52.45 -61.16 9.70
CA ARG A 781 52.34 -60.45 10.99
C ARG A 781 51.85 -61.37 12.11
N GLU A 782 50.95 -62.31 11.84
CA GLU A 782 50.49 -63.30 12.81
C GLU A 782 51.62 -64.28 13.20
N LYS A 783 52.39 -64.78 12.21
CA LYS A 783 53.55 -65.64 12.43
C LYS A 783 54.66 -64.90 13.19
N GLU A 784 54.92 -63.64 12.88
CA GLU A 784 55.84 -62.75 13.61
C GLU A 784 55.38 -62.53 15.06
N THR A 785 54.09 -62.21 15.27
CA THR A 785 53.50 -62.06 16.62
C THR A 785 53.60 -63.35 17.44
N LYS A 786 53.35 -64.51 16.81
CA LYS A 786 53.52 -65.83 17.43
C LYS A 786 54.99 -66.11 17.77
N ALA A 787 55.93 -65.78 16.89
CA ALA A 787 57.36 -65.92 17.18
C ALA A 787 57.77 -65.07 18.39
N LEU A 788 57.41 -63.77 18.40
CA LEU A 788 57.66 -62.87 19.54
C LEU A 788 57.01 -63.37 20.84
N SER A 789 55.79 -63.90 20.78
CA SER A 789 55.11 -64.49 21.95
C SER A 789 55.81 -65.75 22.47
N MET A 790 56.32 -66.60 21.57
CA MET A 790 57.06 -67.81 21.95
C MET A 790 58.45 -67.49 22.49
N THR A 791 59.13 -66.46 21.95
CA THR A 791 60.38 -65.94 22.51
C THR A 791 60.14 -65.40 23.92
N ARG A 792 59.13 -64.55 24.14
CA ARG A 792 58.80 -64.06 25.49
C ARG A 792 58.46 -65.19 26.46
N ALA A 793 57.66 -66.17 26.06
CA ALA A 793 57.34 -67.31 26.90
C ALA A 793 58.57 -68.19 27.22
N LEU A 794 59.57 -68.24 26.32
CA LEU A 794 60.84 -68.89 26.57
C LEU A 794 61.71 -68.07 27.54
N ASP A 795 61.79 -66.75 27.34
CA ASP A 795 62.53 -65.84 28.23
C ASP A 795 61.94 -65.85 29.64
N GLU A 796 60.61 -65.74 29.80
CA GLU A 796 59.88 -65.88 31.07
C GLU A 796 60.15 -67.25 31.75
N ALA A 797 60.22 -68.34 30.97
CA ALA A 797 60.54 -69.66 31.50
C ALA A 797 62.02 -69.81 31.89
N LEU A 798 62.92 -69.10 31.23
CA LEU A 798 64.34 -69.04 31.58
C LEU A 798 64.56 -68.19 32.84
N GLU A 799 63.96 -67.01 32.93
CA GLU A 799 63.95 -66.17 34.14
C GLU A 799 63.36 -66.91 35.33
N ALA A 800 62.21 -67.59 35.17
CA ALA A 800 61.62 -68.40 36.23
C ALA A 800 62.51 -69.57 36.66
N LYS A 801 63.28 -70.16 35.73
CA LYS A 801 64.27 -71.20 36.04
C LYS A 801 65.47 -70.62 36.78
N GLU A 802 66.00 -69.46 36.36
CA GLU A 802 67.12 -68.78 37.02
C GLU A 802 66.74 -68.34 38.44
N GLU A 803 65.52 -67.85 38.64
CA GLU A 803 65.00 -67.50 39.96
C GLU A 803 64.79 -68.75 40.83
N LEU A 804 64.25 -69.84 40.28
CA LEU A 804 64.19 -71.11 41.02
C LEU A 804 65.59 -71.64 41.40
N GLU A 805 66.59 -71.50 40.53
CA GLU A 805 67.98 -71.84 40.85
C GLU A 805 68.58 -70.91 41.90
N ARG A 806 68.26 -69.62 41.88
CA ARG A 806 68.66 -68.63 42.89
C ARG A 806 68.03 -68.94 44.25
N VAL A 807 66.73 -69.14 44.31
CA VAL A 807 65.99 -69.53 45.53
C VAL A 807 66.50 -70.87 46.06
N ASN A 808 66.82 -71.85 45.20
CA ASN A 808 67.39 -73.12 45.65
C ASN A 808 68.80 -72.95 46.25
N LYS A 809 69.63 -72.06 45.69
CA LYS A 809 70.94 -71.69 46.28
C LYS A 809 70.78 -70.96 47.61
N GLN A 810 69.84 -70.00 47.69
CA GLN A 810 69.54 -69.27 48.92
C GLN A 810 69.05 -70.21 50.02
N LEU A 811 68.07 -71.08 49.75
CA LEU A 811 67.57 -72.05 50.72
C LEU A 811 68.65 -73.04 51.18
N ARG A 812 69.64 -73.38 50.34
CA ARG A 812 70.81 -74.17 50.76
C ARG A 812 71.72 -73.38 51.67
N ALA A 813 72.02 -72.12 51.35
CA ALA A 813 72.82 -71.24 52.21
C ALA A 813 72.12 -71.03 53.57
N GLU A 814 70.82 -70.73 53.58
CA GLU A 814 70.01 -70.61 54.80
C GLU A 814 69.99 -71.92 55.61
N MET A 815 69.94 -73.09 54.95
CA MET A 815 70.09 -74.38 55.65
C MET A 815 71.49 -74.59 56.22
N GLU A 816 72.55 -74.22 55.50
CA GLU A 816 73.93 -74.29 55.98
C GLU A 816 74.16 -73.33 57.17
N ASP A 817 73.65 -72.10 57.09
CA ASP A 817 73.68 -71.11 58.15
C ASP A 817 72.88 -71.59 59.39
N LEU A 818 71.66 -72.09 59.21
CA LEU A 818 70.84 -72.65 60.30
C LEU A 818 71.45 -73.91 60.92
N MET A 819 72.14 -74.76 60.14
CA MET A 819 72.90 -75.88 60.69
C MET A 819 74.09 -75.37 61.51
N SER A 820 74.84 -74.40 61.02
CA SER A 820 75.96 -73.79 61.76
C SER A 820 75.50 -73.12 63.07
N SER A 821 74.32 -72.50 63.07
CA SER A 821 73.69 -71.93 64.25
C SER A 821 73.16 -72.98 65.24
N LYS A 822 73.01 -74.24 64.83
CA LYS A 822 72.39 -75.30 65.65
C LYS A 822 73.41 -76.18 66.37
N ASP A 823 74.64 -76.25 65.89
CA ASP A 823 75.74 -76.98 66.56
C ASP A 823 76.24 -76.28 67.85
N ASP A 824 75.68 -75.12 68.19
CA ASP A 824 75.93 -74.29 69.38
C ASP A 824 75.45 -74.90 70.73
N VAL A 825 75.28 -76.23 70.85
CA VAL A 825 74.77 -76.89 72.08
C VAL A 825 75.84 -77.04 73.18
N GLY A 826 77.05 -76.51 72.96
CA GLY A 826 78.21 -76.64 73.86
C GLY A 826 78.71 -75.35 74.54
N LYS A 827 77.97 -74.22 74.43
CA LYS A 827 78.51 -72.89 74.72
C LYS A 827 79.04 -72.66 76.14
N ASN A 828 80.36 -72.49 76.23
CA ASN A 828 81.01 -71.85 77.38
C ASN A 828 80.79 -70.32 77.32
N VAL A 829 80.97 -69.58 78.43
CA VAL A 829 80.60 -68.14 78.53
C VAL A 829 81.12 -67.28 77.37
N HIS A 830 82.33 -67.56 76.89
CA HIS A 830 82.96 -66.84 75.77
C HIS A 830 82.20 -66.96 74.43
N GLU A 831 81.51 -68.08 74.21
CA GLU A 831 80.71 -68.30 72.99
C GLU A 831 79.32 -67.65 73.09
N LEU A 832 78.80 -67.45 74.31
CA LEU A 832 77.65 -66.57 74.54
C LEU A 832 78.02 -65.10 74.33
N GLU A 833 79.20 -64.65 74.76
CA GLU A 833 79.70 -63.30 74.44
C GLU A 833 79.89 -63.10 72.93
N LYS A 834 80.42 -64.09 72.22
CA LYS A 834 80.54 -64.07 70.75
C LYS A 834 79.15 -63.97 70.09
N SER A 835 78.22 -64.82 70.50
CA SER A 835 76.82 -64.83 70.03
C SER A 835 76.12 -63.50 70.30
N LYS A 836 76.35 -62.89 71.48
CA LYS A 836 75.84 -61.56 71.83
C LYS A 836 76.40 -60.49 70.90
N ARG A 837 77.71 -60.47 70.64
CA ARG A 837 78.32 -59.51 69.70
C ARG A 837 77.78 -59.65 68.28
N THR A 838 77.53 -60.87 67.81
CA THR A 838 76.90 -61.11 66.50
C THR A 838 75.46 -60.58 66.47
N LEU A 839 74.67 -60.77 67.53
CA LEU A 839 73.32 -60.19 67.64
C LEU A 839 73.33 -58.67 67.78
N GLU A 840 74.31 -58.10 68.49
CA GLU A 840 74.52 -56.64 68.59
C GLU A 840 74.90 -56.04 67.23
N GLN A 841 75.74 -56.73 66.45
CA GLN A 841 76.08 -56.35 65.08
C GLN A 841 74.86 -56.43 64.14
N GLN A 842 74.10 -57.54 64.16
CA GLN A 842 72.88 -57.69 63.37
C GLN A 842 71.81 -56.65 63.74
N LEU A 843 71.69 -56.31 65.03
CA LEU A 843 70.81 -55.24 65.48
C LEU A 843 71.25 -53.87 64.94
N GLU A 844 72.55 -53.60 64.88
CA GLU A 844 73.07 -52.35 64.31
C GLU A 844 72.89 -52.29 62.79
N GLU A 845 73.18 -53.38 62.07
CA GLU A 845 72.93 -53.50 60.62
C GLU A 845 71.44 -53.30 60.29
N MET A 846 70.53 -53.86 61.10
CA MET A 846 69.08 -53.65 60.96
C MET A 846 68.63 -52.22 61.29
N LYS A 847 69.30 -51.51 62.22
CA LYS A 847 69.03 -50.09 62.45
C LYS A 847 69.50 -49.25 61.27
N THR A 848 70.71 -49.48 60.75
CA THR A 848 71.22 -48.74 59.58
C THR A 848 70.30 -48.95 58.38
N GLN A 849 69.81 -50.18 58.15
CA GLN A 849 68.80 -50.43 57.10
C GLN A 849 67.46 -49.72 57.34
N LEU A 850 67.01 -49.61 58.60
CA LEU A 850 65.82 -48.83 58.94
C LEU A 850 66.05 -47.33 58.72
N GLU A 851 67.19 -46.79 59.12
CA GLU A 851 67.59 -45.39 58.89
C GLU A 851 67.68 -45.07 57.38
N GLU A 852 68.30 -45.95 56.58
CA GLU A 852 68.36 -45.83 55.12
C GLU A 852 66.96 -45.86 54.48
N LEU A 853 66.06 -46.74 54.92
CA LEU A 853 64.68 -46.82 54.44
C LEU A 853 63.82 -45.63 54.90
N GLU A 854 64.06 -45.09 56.09
CA GLU A 854 63.41 -43.86 56.58
C GLU A 854 63.87 -42.64 55.78
N ASP A 855 65.16 -42.53 55.45
CA ASP A 855 65.71 -41.48 54.57
C ASP A 855 65.18 -41.59 53.13
N GLU A 856 65.12 -42.80 52.54
CA GLU A 856 64.53 -43.02 51.21
C GLU A 856 63.03 -42.67 51.17
N LEU A 857 62.28 -43.05 52.23
CA LEU A 857 60.88 -42.70 52.38
C LEU A 857 60.71 -41.18 52.50
N GLN A 858 61.47 -40.52 53.37
CA GLN A 858 61.43 -39.07 53.57
C GLN A 858 61.75 -38.32 52.27
N ALA A 859 62.79 -38.72 51.53
CA ALA A 859 63.12 -38.14 50.23
C ALA A 859 61.99 -38.31 49.20
N THR A 860 61.30 -39.46 49.23
CA THR A 860 60.14 -39.75 48.36
C THR A 860 58.91 -38.92 48.74
N GLU A 861 58.64 -38.76 50.04
CA GLU A 861 57.54 -37.92 50.53
C GLU A 861 57.78 -36.44 50.24
N ASP A 862 59.01 -35.94 50.42
CA ASP A 862 59.44 -34.60 50.02
C ASP A 862 59.26 -34.35 48.51
N ALA A 863 59.69 -35.29 47.68
CA ALA A 863 59.54 -35.19 46.22
C ALA A 863 58.06 -35.15 45.81
N LYS A 864 57.24 -36.01 46.42
CA LYS A 864 55.78 -36.02 46.24
C LYS A 864 55.14 -34.71 46.68
N LEU A 865 55.51 -34.17 47.85
CA LEU A 865 54.98 -32.91 48.38
C LEU A 865 55.31 -31.74 47.44
N ARG A 866 56.55 -31.67 46.93
CA ARG A 866 56.94 -30.66 45.92
C ARG A 866 56.09 -30.76 44.65
N LEU A 867 55.82 -31.97 44.16
CA LEU A 867 54.94 -32.19 43.00
C LEU A 867 53.48 -31.81 43.28
N GLU A 868 52.95 -32.12 44.46
CA GLU A 868 51.58 -31.75 44.86
C GLU A 868 51.43 -30.22 44.97
N VAL A 869 52.38 -29.53 45.59
CA VAL A 869 52.42 -28.05 45.69
C VAL A 869 52.53 -27.41 44.30
N ASN A 870 53.44 -27.88 43.45
CA ASN A 870 53.58 -27.37 42.08
C ASN A 870 52.30 -27.59 41.25
N MET A 871 51.66 -28.75 41.37
CA MET A 871 50.37 -29.02 40.73
C MET A 871 49.26 -28.10 41.27
N GLN A 872 49.24 -27.80 42.57
CA GLN A 872 48.26 -26.89 43.16
C GLN A 872 48.48 -25.44 42.70
N ALA A 873 49.73 -24.99 42.60
CA ALA A 873 50.08 -23.68 42.04
C ALA A 873 49.67 -23.56 40.57
N MET A 874 49.96 -24.56 39.73
CA MET A 874 49.53 -24.58 38.33
C MET A 874 48.00 -24.61 38.17
N LYS A 875 47.27 -25.31 39.05
CA LYS A 875 45.79 -25.27 39.07
C LYS A 875 45.26 -23.89 39.42
N ALA A 876 45.78 -23.27 40.49
CA ALA A 876 45.38 -21.93 40.89
C ALA A 876 45.70 -20.87 39.82
N GLN A 877 46.80 -21.03 39.07
CA GLN A 877 47.09 -20.21 37.90
C GLN A 877 46.08 -20.45 36.77
N PHE A 878 45.84 -21.72 36.40
CA PHE A 878 44.89 -22.08 35.35
C PHE A 878 43.46 -21.57 35.64
N ASP A 879 43.00 -21.66 36.90
CA ASP A 879 41.68 -21.18 37.31
C ASP A 879 41.58 -19.64 37.21
N ARG A 880 42.66 -18.89 37.52
CA ARG A 880 42.73 -17.44 37.28
C ARG A 880 42.74 -17.09 35.80
N ASP A 881 43.54 -17.79 35.00
CA ASP A 881 43.63 -17.58 33.54
C ASP A 881 42.27 -17.90 32.87
N LEU A 882 41.54 -18.89 33.38
CA LEU A 882 40.18 -19.23 32.95
C LEU A 882 39.20 -18.11 33.32
N GLN A 883 39.20 -17.65 34.57
CA GLN A 883 38.34 -16.53 35.00
C GLN A 883 38.59 -15.27 34.18
N ALA A 884 39.85 -14.87 33.96
CA ALA A 884 40.20 -13.71 33.14
C ALA A 884 39.75 -13.86 31.68
N ARG A 885 39.70 -15.09 31.14
CA ARG A 885 39.14 -15.35 29.80
C ARG A 885 37.63 -15.30 29.77
N ASP A 886 36.94 -15.75 30.82
CA ASP A 886 35.48 -15.67 30.92
C ASP A 886 35.05 -14.19 31.08
N GLU A 887 35.77 -13.40 31.88
CA GLU A 887 35.58 -11.95 32.01
C GLU A 887 35.80 -11.22 30.67
N GLN A 888 36.91 -11.48 29.96
CA GLN A 888 37.13 -10.95 28.61
C GLN A 888 36.06 -11.43 27.61
N GLY A 889 35.52 -12.63 27.79
CA GLY A 889 34.42 -13.18 27.00
C GLY A 889 33.11 -12.41 27.24
N GLU A 890 32.80 -12.10 28.50
CA GLU A 890 31.68 -11.22 28.87
C GLU A 890 31.84 -9.81 28.31
N GLU A 891 33.03 -9.20 28.42
CA GLU A 891 33.31 -7.88 27.86
C GLU A 891 33.09 -7.83 26.34
N LYS A 892 33.65 -8.80 25.61
CA LYS A 892 33.44 -8.93 24.15
C LYS A 892 31.96 -9.13 23.81
N LYS A 893 31.23 -9.93 24.60
CA LYS A 893 29.79 -10.10 24.43
C LYS A 893 29.02 -8.80 24.69
N ARG A 894 29.36 -8.04 25.73
CA ARG A 894 28.74 -6.73 26.03
C ARG A 894 29.03 -5.71 24.92
N ALA A 895 30.25 -5.67 24.41
CA ALA A 895 30.65 -4.82 23.29
C ALA A 895 29.89 -5.16 21.99
N LEU A 896 29.79 -6.46 21.64
CA LEU A 896 29.01 -6.91 20.47
C LEU A 896 27.51 -6.60 20.62
N VAL A 897 26.93 -6.78 21.81
CA VAL A 897 25.52 -6.42 22.06
C VAL A 897 25.31 -4.90 21.97
N LYS A 898 26.28 -4.08 22.43
CA LYS A 898 26.23 -2.63 22.26
C LYS A 898 26.28 -2.25 20.77
N GLN A 899 27.23 -2.80 20.01
CA GLN A 899 27.36 -2.54 18.57
C GLN A 899 26.10 -2.95 17.80
N VAL A 900 25.47 -4.08 18.14
CA VAL A 900 24.20 -4.50 17.54
C VAL A 900 23.10 -3.47 17.82
N ARG A 901 22.95 -3.00 19.06
CA ARG A 901 21.96 -1.97 19.42
C ARG A 901 22.18 -0.63 18.72
N GLU A 902 23.45 -0.24 18.53
CA GLU A 902 23.81 0.98 17.79
C GLU A 902 23.41 0.86 16.30
N MET A 903 23.78 -0.25 15.65
CA MET A 903 23.38 -0.55 14.26
C MET A 903 21.86 -0.71 14.08
N GLU A 904 21.16 -1.26 15.08
CA GLU A 904 19.69 -1.37 15.08
C GLU A 904 19.03 0.01 15.17
N ALA A 905 19.53 0.91 16.02
CA ALA A 905 19.04 2.28 16.15
C ALA A 905 19.27 3.11 14.86
N GLU A 906 20.49 3.07 14.31
CA GLU A 906 20.81 3.75 13.04
C GLU A 906 19.89 3.28 11.90
N LEU A 907 19.65 1.97 11.80
CA LEU A 907 18.76 1.39 10.79
C LEU A 907 17.30 1.80 10.99
N GLU A 908 16.83 1.91 12.24
CA GLU A 908 15.45 2.32 12.53
C GLU A 908 15.23 3.81 12.25
N ASP A 909 16.22 4.66 12.56
CA ASP A 909 16.17 6.09 12.24
C ASP A 909 16.23 6.34 10.72
N GLU A 910 17.11 5.64 9.96
CA GLU A 910 17.13 5.72 8.49
C GLU A 910 15.78 5.30 7.90
N ARG A 911 15.18 4.21 8.42
CA ARG A 911 13.86 3.73 8.00
C ARG A 911 12.76 4.74 8.28
N LYS A 912 12.73 5.37 9.46
CA LYS A 912 11.75 6.42 9.80
C LYS A 912 11.89 7.62 8.87
N GLN A 913 13.09 8.18 8.75
CA GLN A 913 13.36 9.34 7.89
C GLN A 913 12.98 9.07 6.43
N ARG A 914 13.39 7.93 5.88
CA ARG A 914 13.06 7.52 4.51
C ARG A 914 11.55 7.33 4.31
N THR A 915 10.85 6.76 5.28
CA THR A 915 9.39 6.55 5.19
C THR A 915 8.64 7.87 5.23
N LEU A 916 8.98 8.77 6.14
CA LEU A 916 8.40 10.11 6.25
C LEU A 916 8.63 10.93 4.97
N ALA A 917 9.87 10.97 4.46
CA ALA A 917 10.22 11.70 3.25
C ALA A 917 9.46 11.19 2.01
N VAL A 918 9.33 9.87 1.85
CA VAL A 918 8.59 9.27 0.72
C VAL A 918 7.08 9.50 0.85
N ALA A 919 6.52 9.43 2.07
CA ALA A 919 5.10 9.68 2.30
C ALA A 919 4.71 11.14 2.04
N ALA A 920 5.46 12.09 2.61
CA ALA A 920 5.23 13.52 2.39
C ALA A 920 5.36 13.90 0.91
N LYS A 921 6.43 13.42 0.24
CA LYS A 921 6.62 13.65 -1.20
C LYS A 921 5.43 13.15 -2.03
N LYS A 922 5.03 11.89 -1.85
CA LYS A 922 3.94 11.29 -2.64
C LYS A 922 2.60 11.99 -2.43
N LYS A 923 2.30 12.42 -1.20
CA LYS A 923 1.06 13.15 -0.90
C LYS A 923 1.04 14.49 -1.64
N LEU A 924 2.11 15.29 -1.49
CA LEU A 924 2.21 16.60 -2.16
C LEU A 924 2.19 16.48 -3.69
N GLU A 925 2.86 15.47 -4.27
CA GLU A 925 2.81 15.22 -5.71
C GLU A 925 1.40 14.83 -6.18
N MET A 926 0.63 14.10 -5.38
CA MET A 926 -0.74 13.69 -5.74
C MET A 926 -1.72 14.85 -5.62
N ASP A 927 -1.72 15.55 -4.49
CA ASP A 927 -2.62 16.68 -4.19
C ASP A 927 -2.43 17.83 -5.21
N LEU A 928 -1.18 18.09 -5.65
CA LEU A 928 -0.87 19.08 -6.69
C LEU A 928 -1.52 18.73 -8.03
N ASN A 929 -1.30 17.50 -8.52
CA ASN A 929 -1.84 17.05 -9.81
C ASN A 929 -3.37 17.07 -9.84
N GLU A 930 -4.02 16.73 -8.72
CA GLU A 930 -5.48 16.72 -8.63
C GLU A 930 -6.07 18.14 -8.64
N LEU A 931 -5.45 19.10 -7.93
CA LEU A 931 -5.84 20.52 -7.95
C LEU A 931 -5.60 21.17 -9.31
N GLU A 932 -4.46 20.91 -9.96
CA GLU A 932 -4.17 21.42 -11.30
C GLU A 932 -5.22 20.93 -12.31
N GLY A 933 -5.56 19.64 -12.29
CA GLY A 933 -6.59 19.06 -13.17
C GLY A 933 -7.99 19.67 -12.95
N GLN A 934 -8.39 19.91 -11.70
CA GLN A 934 -9.68 20.53 -11.38
C GLN A 934 -9.75 21.99 -11.86
N ILE A 935 -8.68 22.77 -11.65
CA ILE A 935 -8.60 24.18 -12.10
C ILE A 935 -8.64 24.25 -13.64
N GLU A 936 -7.95 23.36 -14.34
CA GLU A 936 -7.93 23.36 -15.80
C GLU A 936 -9.30 23.01 -16.40
N ALA A 937 -10.01 22.05 -15.80
CA ALA A 937 -11.36 21.66 -16.21
C ALA A 937 -12.38 22.79 -15.98
N ALA A 938 -12.34 23.44 -14.82
CA ALA A 938 -13.25 24.55 -14.48
C ALA A 938 -13.07 25.76 -15.42
N ASN A 939 -11.82 26.13 -15.74
CA ASN A 939 -11.54 27.22 -16.66
C ASN A 939 -12.02 26.93 -18.10
N LYS A 940 -11.81 25.70 -18.59
CA LYS A 940 -12.31 25.28 -19.92
C LYS A 940 -13.84 25.39 -20.01
N GLY A 941 -14.57 24.88 -19.01
CA GLY A 941 -16.04 24.97 -18.96
C GLY A 941 -16.56 26.41 -18.96
N ARG A 942 -15.95 27.31 -18.18
CA ARG A 942 -16.30 28.74 -18.16
C ARG A 942 -16.11 29.39 -19.54
N ASP A 943 -14.97 29.16 -20.17
CA ASP A 943 -14.61 29.82 -21.44
C ASP A 943 -15.46 29.32 -22.61
N GLU A 944 -15.92 28.08 -22.57
CA GLU A 944 -16.89 27.53 -23.53
C GLU A 944 -18.28 28.17 -23.36
N ALA A 945 -18.79 28.29 -22.13
CA ALA A 945 -20.07 28.94 -21.86
C ALA A 945 -20.09 30.41 -22.32
N ILE A 946 -19.03 31.19 -22.04
CA ILE A 946 -18.91 32.58 -22.46
C ILE A 946 -18.89 32.73 -23.99
N LYS A 947 -18.22 31.81 -24.71
CA LYS A 947 -18.23 31.78 -26.19
C LYS A 947 -19.63 31.54 -26.73
N GLN A 948 -20.39 30.64 -26.11
CA GLN A 948 -21.74 30.29 -26.56
C GLN A 948 -22.74 31.43 -26.33
N LEU A 949 -22.67 32.12 -25.18
CA LEU A 949 -23.45 33.32 -24.89
C LEU A 949 -23.24 34.42 -25.96
N ARG A 950 -21.96 34.76 -26.24
CA ARG A 950 -21.61 35.79 -27.24
C ARG A 950 -22.11 35.45 -28.64
N LYS A 951 -22.12 34.17 -29.01
CA LYS A 951 -22.63 33.71 -30.31
C LYS A 951 -24.14 33.96 -30.43
N LEU A 952 -24.92 33.64 -29.39
CA LEU A 952 -26.37 33.86 -29.38
C LEU A 952 -26.72 35.35 -29.41
N GLN A 953 -26.00 36.18 -28.64
CA GLN A 953 -26.19 37.64 -28.65
C GLN A 953 -25.91 38.27 -30.02
N ALA A 954 -24.92 37.77 -30.77
CA ALA A 954 -24.66 38.23 -32.14
C ALA A 954 -25.81 37.87 -33.09
N GLN A 955 -26.27 36.61 -33.05
CA GLN A 955 -27.37 36.13 -33.90
C GLN A 955 -28.68 36.91 -33.66
N MET A 956 -28.99 37.27 -32.41
CA MET A 956 -30.14 38.12 -32.07
C MET A 956 -30.08 39.50 -32.76
N LYS A 957 -28.90 40.15 -32.78
CA LYS A 957 -28.71 41.44 -33.44
C LYS A 957 -28.81 41.36 -34.96
N ASP A 958 -28.28 40.30 -35.56
CA ASP A 958 -28.37 40.09 -37.01
C ASP A 958 -29.85 39.94 -37.44
N TYR A 959 -30.64 39.13 -36.73
CA TYR A 959 -32.08 38.99 -37.01
C TYR A 959 -32.88 40.28 -36.77
N GLN A 960 -32.53 41.08 -35.76
CA GLN A 960 -33.16 42.40 -35.56
C GLN A 960 -32.89 43.34 -36.73
N ARG A 961 -31.66 43.37 -37.26
CA ARG A 961 -31.32 44.20 -38.43
C ARG A 961 -32.08 43.77 -39.68
N GLU A 962 -32.15 42.47 -39.97
CA GLU A 962 -32.92 41.92 -41.09
C GLU A 962 -34.42 42.30 -41.01
N LEU A 963 -34.99 42.30 -39.80
CA LEU A 963 -36.38 42.72 -39.56
C LEU A 963 -36.61 44.22 -39.81
N GLU A 964 -35.64 45.07 -39.45
CA GLU A 964 -35.70 46.52 -39.68
C GLU A 964 -35.55 46.86 -41.17
N GLU A 965 -34.59 46.22 -41.87
CA GLU A 965 -34.40 46.36 -43.32
C GLU A 965 -35.69 45.97 -44.09
N ALA A 966 -36.31 44.84 -43.73
CA ALA A 966 -37.58 44.40 -44.33
C ALA A 966 -38.77 45.36 -44.05
N ARG A 967 -38.78 46.01 -42.87
CA ARG A 967 -39.80 47.02 -42.52
C ARG A 967 -39.61 48.32 -43.30
N ALA A 968 -38.38 48.79 -43.46
CA ALA A 968 -38.06 49.98 -44.24
C ALA A 968 -38.50 49.83 -45.70
N ALA A 969 -38.15 48.69 -46.33
CA ALA A 969 -38.57 48.38 -47.70
C ALA A 969 -40.09 48.35 -47.88
N ARG A 970 -40.84 47.83 -46.89
CA ARG A 970 -42.31 47.85 -46.89
C ARG A 970 -42.88 49.27 -46.85
N ASP A 971 -42.34 50.11 -45.97
CA ASP A 971 -42.84 51.48 -45.78
C ASP A 971 -42.54 52.35 -47.02
N GLU A 972 -41.42 52.10 -47.71
CA GLU A 972 -41.05 52.73 -48.99
C GLU A 972 -41.96 52.30 -50.16
N ILE A 973 -42.43 51.05 -50.19
CA ILE A 973 -43.45 50.60 -51.15
C ILE A 973 -44.80 51.29 -50.86
N PHE A 974 -45.16 51.48 -49.60
CA PHE A 974 -46.42 52.11 -49.21
C PHE A 974 -46.47 53.60 -49.59
N THR A 975 -45.38 54.35 -49.41
CA THR A 975 -45.32 55.76 -49.84
C THR A 975 -45.39 55.90 -51.36
N GLN A 976 -44.72 55.04 -52.13
CA GLN A 976 -44.86 54.99 -53.59
C GLN A 976 -46.30 54.69 -54.02
N SER A 977 -47.02 53.83 -53.30
CA SER A 977 -48.44 53.56 -53.56
C SER A 977 -49.32 54.81 -53.36
N LYS A 978 -49.17 55.52 -52.23
CA LYS A 978 -49.91 56.76 -51.94
C LYS A 978 -49.62 57.88 -52.95
N GLU A 979 -48.38 58.00 -53.45
CA GLU A 979 -48.06 58.95 -54.53
C GLU A 979 -48.75 58.62 -55.84
N ASN A 980 -48.79 57.34 -56.22
CA ASN A 980 -49.45 56.90 -57.46
C ASN A 980 -50.98 57.09 -57.38
N GLU A 981 -51.57 56.88 -56.20
CA GLU A 981 -52.99 57.16 -55.96
C GLU A 981 -53.32 58.66 -56.06
N LYS A 982 -52.46 59.55 -55.52
CA LYS A 982 -52.61 61.00 -55.73
C LYS A 982 -52.49 61.41 -57.21
N LYS A 983 -51.55 60.82 -57.96
CA LYS A 983 -51.43 61.06 -59.41
C LYS A 983 -52.71 60.63 -60.15
N PHE A 984 -53.32 59.52 -59.74
CA PHE A 984 -54.58 59.04 -60.32
C PHE A 984 -55.74 60.02 -60.08
N LYS A 985 -55.96 60.45 -58.81
CA LYS A 985 -57.01 61.42 -58.47
C LYS A 985 -56.85 62.76 -59.19
N ASN A 986 -55.61 63.24 -59.39
CA ASN A 986 -55.35 64.48 -60.15
C ASN A 986 -55.72 64.35 -61.63
N LEU A 987 -55.38 63.23 -62.28
CA LEU A 987 -55.76 62.97 -63.68
C LEU A 987 -57.28 62.86 -63.84
N GLU A 988 -57.97 62.30 -62.85
CA GLU A 988 -59.43 62.19 -62.82
C GLU A 988 -60.10 63.58 -62.71
N ALA A 989 -59.51 64.51 -61.95
CA ALA A 989 -59.95 65.90 -61.88
C ALA A 989 -59.71 66.68 -63.19
N GLU A 990 -58.56 66.49 -63.86
CA GLU A 990 -58.30 67.09 -65.18
C GLU A 990 -59.32 66.64 -66.24
N ILE A 991 -59.71 65.36 -66.24
CA ILE A 991 -60.74 64.83 -67.15
C ILE A 991 -62.10 65.52 -66.91
N LEU A 992 -62.48 65.73 -65.64
CA LEU A 992 -63.72 66.43 -65.28
C LEU A 992 -63.71 67.89 -65.74
N GLN A 993 -62.59 68.60 -65.57
CA GLN A 993 -62.46 69.99 -65.99
C GLN A 993 -62.50 70.14 -67.53
N LEU A 994 -61.85 69.23 -68.26
CA LEU A 994 -61.93 69.17 -69.73
C LEU A 994 -63.37 68.90 -70.24
N GLN A 995 -64.19 68.16 -69.47
CA GLN A 995 -65.61 67.97 -69.80
C GLN A 995 -66.44 69.24 -69.58
N GLU A 996 -66.17 70.01 -68.51
CA GLU A 996 -66.85 71.30 -68.29
C GLU A 996 -66.49 72.34 -69.35
N ASP A 997 -65.21 72.44 -69.73
CA ASP A 997 -64.74 73.34 -70.79
C ASP A 997 -65.37 72.99 -72.15
N HIS A 998 -65.49 71.70 -72.47
CA HIS A 998 -66.22 71.24 -73.66
C HIS A 998 -67.70 71.65 -73.62
N ALA A 999 -68.37 71.49 -72.47
CA ALA A 999 -69.77 71.89 -72.29
C ALA A 999 -69.97 73.42 -72.27
N ALA A 1000 -68.95 74.20 -71.90
CA ALA A 1000 -68.96 75.66 -72.01
C ALA A 1000 -68.79 76.10 -73.48
N SER A 1001 -67.89 75.46 -74.21
CA SER A 1001 -67.68 75.68 -75.65
C SER A 1001 -68.94 75.39 -76.48
N GLU A 1002 -69.63 74.28 -76.21
CA GLU A 1002 -70.93 73.95 -76.82
C GLU A 1002 -72.02 75.02 -76.54
N ARG A 1003 -72.04 75.62 -75.35
CA ARG A 1003 -72.98 76.70 -75.01
C ARG A 1003 -72.66 78.00 -75.73
N ALA A 1004 -71.39 78.38 -75.81
CA ALA A 1004 -70.96 79.54 -76.59
C ALA A 1004 -71.28 79.40 -78.09
N ARG A 1005 -71.08 78.20 -78.65
CA ARG A 1005 -71.45 77.89 -80.06
C ARG A 1005 -72.94 78.10 -80.32
N ARG A 1006 -73.81 77.59 -79.44
CA ARG A 1006 -75.27 77.73 -79.60
C ARG A 1006 -75.76 79.18 -79.45
N HIS A 1007 -75.14 79.96 -78.56
CA HIS A 1007 -75.52 81.37 -78.39
C HIS A 1007 -75.15 82.21 -79.63
N ALA A 1008 -73.98 81.94 -80.25
CA ALA A 1008 -73.57 82.55 -81.51
C ALA A 1008 -74.41 82.07 -82.72
N GLU A 1009 -74.94 80.85 -82.68
CA GLU A 1009 -75.90 80.35 -83.68
C GLU A 1009 -77.28 81.04 -83.55
N GLN A 1010 -77.73 81.37 -82.34
CA GLN A 1010 -78.97 82.13 -82.11
C GLN A 1010 -78.86 83.60 -82.56
N GLU A 1011 -77.78 84.31 -82.22
CA GLU A 1011 -77.58 85.70 -82.69
C GLU A 1011 -77.44 85.79 -84.22
N ARG A 1012 -76.86 84.74 -84.85
CA ARG A 1012 -76.83 84.61 -86.31
C ARG A 1012 -78.23 84.49 -86.90
N ASP A 1013 -79.11 83.70 -86.27
CA ASP A 1013 -80.44 83.41 -86.81
C ASP A 1013 -81.42 84.57 -86.59
N GLU A 1014 -81.31 85.31 -85.47
CA GLU A 1014 -82.07 86.55 -85.25
C GLU A 1014 -81.66 87.68 -86.24
N LEU A 1015 -80.38 87.77 -86.60
CA LEU A 1015 -79.90 88.72 -87.62
C LEU A 1015 -80.16 88.25 -89.07
N ALA A 1016 -80.49 86.98 -89.30
CA ALA A 1016 -80.77 86.45 -90.63
C ALA A 1016 -82.17 86.83 -91.14
N ASP A 1017 -83.18 86.87 -90.27
CA ASP A 1017 -84.57 87.15 -90.66
C ASP A 1017 -84.85 88.64 -90.94
N GLU A 1018 -84.15 89.59 -90.29
CA GLU A 1018 -84.27 91.02 -90.64
C GLU A 1018 -83.48 91.40 -91.91
N ILE A 1019 -82.40 90.69 -92.25
CA ILE A 1019 -81.62 90.93 -93.47
C ILE A 1019 -82.30 90.37 -94.74
N SER A 1020 -83.31 89.50 -94.58
CA SER A 1020 -84.09 88.93 -95.69
C SER A 1020 -84.98 89.95 -96.43
N ASN A 1021 -85.19 91.17 -95.89
CA ASN A 1021 -86.23 92.09 -96.39
C ASN A 1021 -85.76 93.48 -96.90
N SER A 1022 -84.46 93.70 -97.16
CA SER A 1022 -84.02 94.71 -98.15
C SER A 1022 -82.59 94.49 -98.70
N ALA A 1023 -82.39 93.34 -99.32
CA ALA A 1023 -81.56 93.09 -100.51
C ALA A 1023 -80.23 93.88 -100.74
N ALA A 1024 -79.13 93.11 -100.65
CA ALA A 1024 -78.05 93.00 -101.66
C ALA A 1024 -77.22 94.25 -102.06
N GLY A 1025 -75.94 94.29 -101.65
CA GLY A 1025 -75.01 95.37 -102.06
C GLY A 1025 -73.48 95.16 -102.00
N LYS A 1026 -72.97 93.98 -101.63
CA LYS A 1026 -71.57 93.49 -101.78
C LYS A 1026 -70.36 94.45 -101.63
N SER A 1027 -69.42 94.02 -100.77
CA SER A 1027 -67.97 93.98 -101.06
C SER A 1027 -67.11 95.27 -100.95
N SER A 1028 -66.62 95.56 -99.74
CA SER A 1028 -65.25 96.11 -99.54
C SER A 1028 -64.52 95.57 -98.29
N LEU A 1029 -65.00 94.47 -97.69
CA LEU A 1029 -64.46 93.86 -96.47
C LEU A 1029 -63.27 92.91 -96.72
N LEU A 1030 -62.35 93.28 -97.62
CA LEU A 1030 -61.29 92.38 -98.11
C LEU A 1030 -59.87 92.97 -98.25
N GLU A 1031 -59.68 94.29 -98.07
CA GLU A 1031 -58.35 94.91 -98.25
C GLU A 1031 -57.70 95.48 -96.98
N GLU A 1032 -58.46 95.82 -95.92
CA GLU A 1032 -57.83 96.43 -94.74
C GLU A 1032 -57.22 95.43 -93.74
N LYS A 1033 -57.68 94.17 -93.71
CA LYS A 1033 -57.12 93.14 -92.81
C LYS A 1033 -55.76 92.60 -93.27
N ARG A 1034 -55.47 92.61 -94.58
CA ARG A 1034 -54.14 92.27 -95.15
C ARG A 1034 -53.02 93.21 -94.70
N ARG A 1035 -53.34 94.34 -94.05
CA ARG A 1035 -52.36 95.32 -93.59
C ARG A 1035 -51.76 95.00 -92.22
N LEU A 1036 -52.31 94.04 -91.49
CA LEU A 1036 -51.82 93.63 -90.16
C LEU A 1036 -51.09 92.27 -90.14
N GLU A 1037 -51.01 91.57 -91.29
CA GLU A 1037 -50.29 90.29 -91.42
C GLU A 1037 -48.75 90.41 -91.36
N ALA A 1038 -48.17 91.62 -91.43
CA ALA A 1038 -46.73 91.79 -91.69
C ALA A 1038 -45.90 92.39 -90.54
N ARG A 1039 -46.45 92.58 -89.33
CA ARG A 1039 -45.76 93.35 -88.26
C ARG A 1039 -45.54 92.63 -86.92
N ILE A 1040 -46.33 91.62 -86.59
CA ILE A 1040 -46.22 90.90 -85.30
C ILE A 1040 -45.33 89.65 -85.42
N ALA A 1041 -45.40 88.96 -86.57
CA ALA A 1041 -44.52 87.84 -86.94
C ALA A 1041 -43.03 88.23 -87.16
N GLN A 1042 -42.59 89.38 -86.64
CA GLN A 1042 -41.22 89.88 -86.77
C GLN A 1042 -40.56 90.20 -85.42
N LEU A 1043 -41.25 90.02 -84.28
CA LEU A 1043 -40.72 90.36 -82.95
C LEU A 1043 -40.91 89.27 -81.89
N GLU A 1044 -41.80 88.30 -82.10
CA GLU A 1044 -41.91 87.13 -81.21
C GLU A 1044 -40.79 86.10 -81.51
N GLU A 1045 -40.32 86.02 -82.77
CA GLU A 1045 -39.14 85.24 -83.18
C GLU A 1045 -37.82 85.80 -82.58
N GLU A 1046 -37.77 87.08 -82.18
CA GLU A 1046 -36.58 87.70 -81.59
C GLU A 1046 -36.42 87.43 -80.07
N LEU A 1047 -37.39 86.80 -79.40
CA LEU A 1047 -37.32 86.50 -77.95
C LEU A 1047 -37.13 85.01 -77.61
N GLU A 1048 -37.58 84.10 -78.47
CA GLU A 1048 -37.51 82.65 -78.20
C GLU A 1048 -36.10 82.04 -78.40
N GLU A 1049 -35.24 82.58 -79.29
CA GLU A 1049 -33.88 82.01 -79.48
C GLU A 1049 -32.80 82.51 -78.51
N GLU A 1050 -32.86 83.76 -77.99
CA GLU A 1050 -31.85 84.23 -77.01
C GLU A 1050 -31.96 83.53 -75.63
N GLN A 1051 -33.10 82.88 -75.35
CA GLN A 1051 -33.19 81.96 -74.20
C GLN A 1051 -32.23 80.76 -74.37
N GLY A 1052 -32.00 80.29 -75.60
CA GLY A 1052 -31.04 79.22 -75.90
C GLY A 1052 -29.56 79.57 -75.67
N ASN A 1053 -29.19 80.85 -75.83
CA ASN A 1053 -27.82 81.32 -75.57
C ASN A 1053 -27.48 81.38 -74.07
N THR A 1054 -28.49 81.51 -73.20
CA THR A 1054 -28.28 81.69 -71.76
C THR A 1054 -28.04 80.37 -71.02
N GLU A 1055 -28.66 79.26 -71.45
CA GLU A 1055 -28.48 77.95 -70.83
C GLU A 1055 -27.08 77.34 -71.10
N LEU A 1056 -26.55 77.54 -72.31
CA LEU A 1056 -25.19 77.11 -72.72
C LEU A 1056 -24.06 77.77 -71.89
N LEU A 1057 -24.35 78.89 -71.23
CA LEU A 1057 -23.40 79.64 -70.40
C LEU A 1057 -23.42 79.19 -68.93
N ASN A 1058 -24.57 78.76 -68.41
CA ASN A 1058 -24.72 78.25 -67.04
C ASN A 1058 -24.06 76.87 -66.84
N ASP A 1059 -24.15 75.98 -67.83
CA ASP A 1059 -23.60 74.62 -67.73
C ASP A 1059 -22.06 74.59 -67.75
N ARG A 1060 -21.43 75.62 -68.36
CA ARG A 1060 -19.98 75.86 -68.24
C ARG A 1060 -19.57 76.40 -66.87
N PHE A 1061 -20.45 77.03 -66.10
CA PHE A 1061 -20.12 77.62 -64.79
C PHE A 1061 -20.16 76.58 -63.66
N LYS A 1062 -21.12 75.63 -63.69
CA LYS A 1062 -21.23 74.56 -62.68
C LYS A 1062 -20.06 73.57 -62.71
N LYS A 1063 -19.52 73.25 -63.89
CA LYS A 1063 -18.39 72.31 -64.02
C LYS A 1063 -17.07 72.84 -63.46
N THR A 1064 -16.80 74.15 -63.56
CA THR A 1064 -15.59 74.76 -63.00
C THR A 1064 -15.68 74.98 -61.49
N SER A 1065 -16.87 75.24 -60.94
CA SER A 1065 -17.03 75.41 -59.48
C SER A 1065 -16.69 74.12 -58.71
N LEU A 1066 -17.19 72.96 -59.17
CA LEU A 1066 -16.90 71.66 -58.55
C LEU A 1066 -15.42 71.24 -58.65
N GLN A 1067 -14.67 71.78 -59.60
CA GLN A 1067 -13.23 71.54 -59.73
C GLN A 1067 -12.38 72.41 -58.79
N VAL A 1068 -12.91 73.55 -58.33
CA VAL A 1068 -12.23 74.44 -57.37
C VAL A 1068 -12.42 73.96 -55.93
N ASP A 1069 -13.58 73.40 -55.57
CA ASP A 1069 -13.82 72.88 -54.22
C ASP A 1069 -13.02 71.60 -53.92
N GLY A 1070 -12.80 70.73 -54.92
CA GLY A 1070 -11.91 69.57 -54.78
C GLY A 1070 -10.46 69.95 -54.45
N LEU A 1071 -9.92 70.96 -55.15
CA LEU A 1071 -8.55 71.45 -54.92
C LEU A 1071 -8.40 72.18 -53.57
N ASN A 1072 -9.46 72.79 -53.05
CA ASN A 1072 -9.47 73.37 -51.70
C ASN A 1072 -9.46 72.30 -50.60
N ALA A 1073 -10.08 71.13 -50.82
CA ALA A 1073 -10.04 70.02 -49.87
C ALA A 1073 -8.64 69.37 -49.78
N GLU A 1074 -7.96 69.17 -50.92
CA GLU A 1074 -6.60 68.63 -50.96
C GLU A 1074 -5.58 69.60 -50.31
N LEU A 1075 -5.72 70.91 -50.54
CA LEU A 1075 -4.88 71.95 -49.90
C LEU A 1075 -5.10 72.04 -48.37
N ALA A 1076 -6.29 71.72 -47.87
CA ALA A 1076 -6.57 71.65 -46.44
C ALA A 1076 -5.95 70.39 -45.79
N ALA A 1077 -5.94 69.26 -46.51
CA ALA A 1077 -5.31 68.02 -46.05
C ALA A 1077 -3.77 68.15 -45.95
N GLU A 1078 -3.10 68.75 -46.93
CA GLU A 1078 -1.66 69.03 -46.85
C GLU A 1078 -1.30 69.95 -45.69
N ARG A 1079 -2.09 71.02 -45.45
CA ARG A 1079 -1.87 71.94 -44.32
C ARG A 1079 -2.00 71.24 -42.96
N SER A 1080 -2.93 70.29 -42.82
CA SER A 1080 -3.04 69.48 -41.60
C SER A 1080 -1.84 68.54 -41.40
N SER A 1081 -1.33 67.96 -42.48
CA SER A 1081 -0.15 67.08 -42.44
C SER A 1081 1.13 67.86 -42.09
N ALA A 1082 1.32 69.06 -42.68
CA ALA A 1082 2.44 69.94 -42.37
C ALA A 1082 2.45 70.37 -40.88
N GLN A 1083 1.29 70.77 -40.34
CA GLN A 1083 1.15 71.16 -38.93
C GLN A 1083 1.51 70.01 -37.96
N LYS A 1084 1.22 68.75 -38.32
CA LYS A 1084 1.59 67.57 -37.51
C LYS A 1084 3.09 67.28 -37.57
N SER A 1085 3.73 67.38 -38.73
CA SER A 1085 5.18 67.20 -38.85
C SER A 1085 5.97 68.30 -38.14
N GLU A 1086 5.50 69.55 -38.15
CA GLU A 1086 6.18 70.66 -37.48
C GLU A 1086 6.06 70.60 -35.95
N ASN A 1087 4.89 70.19 -35.42
CA ASN A 1087 4.72 69.92 -33.99
C ASN A 1087 5.55 68.73 -33.50
N ALA A 1088 5.69 67.66 -34.29
CA ALA A 1088 6.56 66.52 -33.96
C ALA A 1088 8.04 66.93 -33.90
N ARG A 1089 8.47 67.83 -34.79
CA ARG A 1089 9.85 68.35 -34.80
C ARG A 1089 10.15 69.26 -33.60
N GLN A 1090 9.24 70.15 -33.24
CA GLN A 1090 9.42 71.05 -32.07
C GLN A 1090 9.39 70.32 -30.72
N HIS A 1091 8.83 69.11 -30.63
CA HIS A 1091 8.94 68.30 -29.41
C HIS A 1091 10.29 67.57 -29.32
N MET A 1092 10.82 67.06 -30.44
CA MET A 1092 12.15 66.42 -30.49
C MET A 1092 13.31 67.41 -30.29
N GLU A 1093 13.17 68.67 -30.73
CA GLU A 1093 14.15 69.73 -30.44
C GLU A 1093 14.16 70.21 -28.96
N ARG A 1094 13.22 69.73 -28.12
CA ARG A 1094 13.15 70.03 -26.67
C ARG A 1094 13.60 68.89 -25.74
N GLN A 1095 14.00 67.74 -26.28
CA GLN A 1095 14.51 66.59 -25.49
C GLN A 1095 15.99 66.24 -25.75
N ASN A 1096 16.75 67.12 -26.42
CA ASN A 1096 18.18 66.93 -26.62
C ASN A 1096 19.01 68.18 -26.22
N LYS A 1097 18.73 68.67 -25.01
CA LYS A 1097 19.64 69.53 -24.24
C LYS A 1097 19.44 69.35 -22.75
#